data_AF-A0A9C7QL93-F1
#
_entry.id   AF-A0A9C7QL93-F1
#
_cell.length_a   1.000
_cell.length_b   1.000
_cell.length_c   1.000
_cell.angle_alpha   90.00
_cell.angle_beta   90.00
_cell.angle_gamma   90.00
#
_symmetry.space_group_name_H-M   'P 1'
#
loop_
_entity.id
_entity.type
_entity.pdbx_description
1 polymer ?
#
loop_
_entity_poly.entity_id
_entity_poly.type
_entity_poly.pdbx_seq_one_letter_code
_entity_poly.pdbx_strand_id
1 'polypeptide(L)'
;MRNNRQVLHAKLAPTCFATMLALGMIMPAHAAVVAGNTNQPGIHTNANGTTVVDINKASAGGVSHNVYSEFNVDSNGVILNNSSSNSNTQLAGQIDGNANMANGSAKVILNEVRSSDPSQLNGMIEVAGQSAQVIIANPSGITCDGCGFINTNHATLTTGTATYDNQGNVTGLDVSKGQVSITGKGMDTRSTQYTDIIARSVKVNAKLQVNELNIITGNNRIDKNGRVQKKYDASASPDVALDVSALGSMYANKIYMEGTDSGVGVRIDHADLTATDTLSLNVDGVIENNGGHISGKNSAVVMGSSVLNHNGQITSDGMVSVSADELLDNSKGQIKGEYVDVSGKDTVNTQGKIQGNRQTTVIADSLDNNQGEITSEGSLSIARHSNNYHSWGATGVNNTNGRINAKGTLTVDSANLDNSSGSLTSNGSMSVNVDTLTNNNGVISAGNGWNMINASVLNNDNGVIQAQGRDSQLQVSGNNMLSNHNGIIHNDGSISINGALDNTSGTISAGQDIFMYGSSYYSDLASKLEAGHNIDMTVANTFQNAGTLAAGQNMSLTIGSNGWNSYGGPAQNSGSITADGNLNLQMNSSVFNNSGAIHANQMDLQLSDLANSGTISSNNDINVNANNVYNLMHGNMNAGHSISINTSSLMTDTGSTIHAGEDANLFVMSGMNNTGDIRAEHDVNLNVMGSYGYSRTTVYNNGTIAAGNTLNAQMDRVTLMNAGTLTANNGVILSTNTLSNSGVIASAGDVTLNNANGMFNESTGTITGDHVYTTGNVNNMGVITQTGSTNQDDGANTPDNNNTDNGSSTNNGGNTDEGGSANNGGNTVIQPNGTPEGNGVWEDGVVYHPGDLYYGYVVQDIVYYPGGYAIYTAI
;
A
#
# COMPACT_ATOMS: atom_id res chain seq x y z
N MET A 1 -74.01 24.64 24.22
CA MET A 1 -73.75 25.73 25.19
C MET A 1 -72.39 25.47 25.83
N ARG A 2 -71.43 26.40 25.66
CA ARG A 2 -70.04 26.29 26.14
C ARG A 2 -69.98 26.56 27.65
N ASN A 3 -69.39 25.65 28.42
CA ASN A 3 -69.08 25.86 29.84
C ASN A 3 -67.63 26.35 29.97
N ASN A 4 -67.47 27.68 30.14
CA ASN A 4 -66.20 28.29 30.51
C ASN A 4 -65.92 28.00 32.00
N ARG A 5 -64.99 27.08 32.30
CA ARG A 5 -64.29 27.11 33.59
C ARG A 5 -63.07 28.02 33.43
N GLN A 6 -63.14 29.22 34.00
CA GLN A 6 -61.96 30.08 34.17
C GLN A 6 -61.04 29.44 35.21
N VAL A 7 -59.80 29.16 34.80
CA VAL A 7 -58.73 28.74 35.71
C VAL A 7 -58.05 30.02 36.22
N LEU A 8 -57.98 30.16 37.55
CA LEU A 8 -57.30 31.28 38.20
C LEU A 8 -55.79 30.97 38.23
N HIS A 9 -54.97 31.69 37.48
CA HIS A 9 -53.51 31.65 37.62
C HIS A 9 -53.08 32.69 38.65
N ALA A 10 -52.76 32.27 39.87
CA ALA A 10 -52.14 33.12 40.88
C ALA A 10 -50.61 32.96 40.84
N LYS A 11 -49.88 34.03 40.57
CA LYS A 11 -48.42 34.10 40.77
C LYS A 11 -48.15 34.60 42.18
N LEU A 12 -47.54 33.77 43.04
CA LEU A 12 -47.02 34.23 44.32
C LEU A 12 -45.70 34.98 44.11
N ALA A 13 -45.59 36.19 44.66
CA ALA A 13 -44.32 36.92 44.70
C ALA A 13 -43.36 36.23 45.69
N PRO A 14 -42.04 36.16 45.41
CA PRO A 14 -41.04 35.50 46.26
C PRO A 14 -41.06 36.00 47.72
N THR A 15 -41.29 37.30 47.92
CA THR A 15 -41.42 37.93 49.24
C THR A 15 -42.64 37.45 50.01
N CYS A 16 -43.75 37.17 49.33
CA CYS A 16 -44.98 36.66 49.94
C CYS A 16 -44.83 35.19 50.37
N PHE A 17 -44.09 34.40 49.59
CA PHE A 17 -43.76 33.02 49.95
C PHE A 17 -42.82 32.95 51.15
N ALA A 18 -41.79 33.81 51.19
CA ALA A 18 -40.85 33.90 52.31
C ALA A 18 -41.52 34.36 53.61
N THR A 19 -42.45 35.32 53.57
CA THR A 19 -43.22 35.73 54.76
C THR A 19 -44.19 34.64 55.22
N MET A 20 -44.82 33.89 54.31
CA MET A 20 -45.66 32.75 54.68
C MET A 20 -44.88 31.60 55.34
N LEU A 21 -43.63 31.36 54.92
CA LEU A 21 -42.68 30.46 55.58
C LEU A 21 -42.28 30.97 56.98
N ALA A 22 -41.91 32.26 57.09
CA ALA A 22 -41.48 32.86 58.35
C ALA A 22 -42.60 33.00 59.40
N LEU A 23 -43.85 33.13 58.95
CA LEU A 23 -45.05 33.19 59.81
C LEU A 23 -45.63 31.80 60.14
N GLY A 24 -45.01 30.71 59.67
CA GLY A 24 -45.52 29.35 59.87
C GLY A 24 -46.86 29.05 59.18
N MET A 25 -47.29 29.90 58.24
CA MET A 25 -48.50 29.70 57.43
C MET A 25 -48.31 28.63 56.35
N ILE A 26 -47.04 28.33 56.03
CA ILE A 26 -46.62 27.19 55.22
C ILE A 26 -45.65 26.38 56.09
N MET A 27 -46.08 25.20 56.52
CA MET A 27 -45.21 24.25 57.21
C MET A 27 -44.54 23.33 56.16
N PRO A 28 -43.24 23.00 56.28
CA PRO A 28 -42.66 21.95 55.46
C PRO A 28 -43.42 20.65 55.73
N ALA A 29 -43.92 20.01 54.66
CA ALA A 29 -44.49 18.68 54.77
C ALA A 29 -43.41 17.75 55.35
N HIS A 30 -43.72 17.08 56.47
CA HIS A 30 -42.90 15.93 56.89
C HIS A 30 -43.01 14.87 55.78
N ALA A 31 -41.91 14.23 55.44
CA ALA A 31 -41.95 13.08 54.54
C ALA A 31 -42.89 12.02 55.16
N ALA A 32 -43.99 11.75 54.47
CA ALA A 32 -45.03 10.85 54.93
C ALA A 32 -45.04 9.55 54.11
N VAL A 33 -45.16 8.42 54.80
CA VAL A 33 -45.59 7.15 54.20
C VAL A 33 -47.07 7.00 54.49
N VAL A 34 -47.91 7.06 53.45
CA VAL A 34 -49.37 7.05 53.56
C VAL A 34 -49.93 5.90 52.73
N ALA A 35 -50.62 4.98 53.40
CA ALA A 35 -51.27 3.85 52.74
C ALA A 35 -52.32 4.34 51.73
N GLY A 36 -52.43 3.62 50.62
CA GLY A 36 -53.42 3.91 49.58
C GLY A 36 -54.83 3.52 50.00
N ASN A 37 -55.71 3.29 49.02
CA ASN A 37 -57.09 2.83 49.27
C ASN A 37 -57.29 1.33 49.00
N THR A 38 -56.32 0.66 48.38
CA THR A 38 -56.33 -0.76 47.99
C THR A 38 -55.05 -1.41 48.48
N ASN A 39 -55.02 -2.71 48.81
CA ASN A 39 -53.83 -3.42 49.32
C ASN A 39 -53.00 -2.57 50.30
N GLN A 40 -53.67 -2.10 51.36
CA GLN A 40 -53.10 -1.15 52.31
C GLN A 40 -52.23 -1.87 53.34
N PRO A 41 -50.93 -1.54 53.45
CA PRO A 41 -50.10 -2.06 54.53
C PRO A 41 -50.45 -1.42 55.87
N GLY A 42 -50.07 -2.07 56.98
CA GLY A 42 -50.10 -1.44 58.29
C GLY A 42 -48.94 -0.46 58.42
N ILE A 43 -49.20 0.77 58.85
CA ILE A 43 -48.15 1.80 59.04
C ILE A 43 -48.24 2.32 60.47
N HIS A 44 -47.13 2.27 61.19
CA HIS A 44 -47.02 2.81 62.53
C HIS A 44 -45.61 3.36 62.77
N THR A 45 -45.45 4.18 63.79
CA THR A 45 -44.14 4.70 64.20
C THR A 45 -43.67 3.96 65.45
N ASN A 46 -42.40 3.56 65.48
CA ASN A 46 -41.80 2.98 66.68
C ASN A 46 -41.41 4.07 67.69
N ALA A 47 -41.04 3.69 68.92
CA ALA A 47 -40.65 4.60 70.00
C ALA A 47 -39.49 5.56 69.65
N ASN A 48 -38.63 5.17 68.70
CA ASN A 48 -37.50 5.98 68.21
C ASN A 48 -37.86 6.91 67.05
N GLY A 49 -39.14 6.97 66.63
CA GLY A 49 -39.62 7.86 65.57
C GLY A 49 -39.52 7.30 64.14
N THR A 50 -38.82 6.18 63.92
CA THR A 50 -38.75 5.49 62.63
C THR A 50 -40.12 4.93 62.22
N THR A 51 -40.47 5.06 60.94
CA THR A 51 -41.70 4.49 60.38
C THR A 51 -41.51 3.00 60.11
N VAL A 52 -42.44 2.18 60.60
CA VAL A 52 -42.52 0.75 60.37
C VAL A 52 -43.75 0.44 59.51
N VAL A 53 -43.52 -0.29 58.44
CA VAL A 53 -44.54 -0.76 57.50
C VAL A 53 -44.69 -2.26 57.68
N ASP A 54 -45.79 -2.68 58.31
CA ASP A 54 -46.24 -4.06 58.30
C ASP A 54 -46.79 -4.39 56.92
N ILE A 55 -45.91 -4.91 56.07
CA ILE A 55 -46.21 -5.26 54.68
C ILE A 55 -47.36 -6.27 54.61
N ASN A 56 -48.11 -6.24 53.51
CA ASN A 56 -49.22 -7.15 53.26
C ASN A 56 -48.77 -8.60 53.17
N LYS A 57 -49.70 -9.51 53.41
CA LYS A 57 -49.49 -10.96 53.24
C LYS A 57 -48.96 -11.25 51.82
N ALA A 58 -47.91 -12.06 51.74
CA ALA A 58 -47.34 -12.46 50.46
C ALA A 58 -48.32 -13.35 49.64
N SER A 59 -48.31 -13.18 48.32
CA SER A 59 -49.00 -14.05 47.36
C SER A 59 -48.37 -15.46 47.35
N ALA A 60 -49.00 -16.41 46.63
CA ALA A 60 -48.43 -17.75 46.46
C ALA A 60 -47.05 -17.75 45.79
N GLY A 61 -46.75 -16.76 44.93
CA GLY A 61 -45.42 -16.56 44.34
C GLY A 61 -44.44 -15.81 45.24
N GLY A 62 -44.85 -15.42 46.45
CA GLY A 62 -44.01 -14.74 47.43
C GLY A 62 -43.94 -13.21 47.26
N VAL A 63 -44.90 -12.60 46.55
CA VAL A 63 -44.96 -11.14 46.37
C VAL A 63 -45.85 -10.51 47.44
N SER A 64 -45.32 -9.59 48.25
CA SER A 64 -46.10 -8.68 49.07
C SER A 64 -46.35 -7.39 48.28
N HIS A 65 -47.60 -7.12 47.93
CA HIS A 65 -47.99 -5.92 47.18
C HIS A 65 -48.59 -4.87 48.13
N ASN A 66 -47.94 -3.71 48.22
CA ASN A 66 -48.26 -2.63 49.13
C ASN A 66 -48.51 -1.36 48.30
N VAL A 67 -49.70 -0.78 48.41
CA VAL A 67 -50.08 0.40 47.63
C VAL A 67 -50.18 1.63 48.52
N TYR A 68 -49.64 2.75 48.04
CA TYR A 68 -49.50 4.01 48.76
C TYR A 68 -50.12 5.17 47.98
N SER A 69 -50.65 6.16 48.69
CA SER A 69 -50.89 7.49 48.11
C SER A 69 -49.63 8.36 48.17
N GLU A 70 -48.78 8.13 49.17
CA GLU A 70 -47.47 8.77 49.32
C GLU A 70 -46.48 7.75 49.90
N PHE A 71 -45.29 7.66 49.31
CA PHE A 71 -44.20 6.87 49.87
C PHE A 71 -42.95 7.75 49.87
N ASN A 72 -42.78 8.49 50.96
CA ASN A 72 -41.63 9.35 51.19
C ASN A 72 -40.85 8.83 52.41
N VAL A 73 -39.53 8.80 52.31
CA VAL A 73 -38.63 8.34 53.37
C VAL A 73 -37.88 9.55 53.89
N ASP A 74 -37.97 9.79 55.20
CA ASP A 74 -37.19 10.85 55.86
C ASP A 74 -35.76 10.36 56.18
N SER A 75 -34.97 11.19 56.85
CA SER A 75 -33.60 10.83 57.26
C SER A 75 -33.53 9.73 58.33
N ASN A 76 -34.62 9.44 59.03
CA ASN A 76 -34.70 8.36 60.02
C ASN A 76 -34.93 7.00 59.36
N GLY A 77 -35.33 6.99 58.09
CA GLY A 77 -35.55 5.79 57.30
C GLY A 77 -36.91 5.13 57.52
N VAL A 78 -37.13 4.04 56.78
CA VAL A 78 -38.36 3.24 56.83
C VAL A 78 -37.99 1.77 56.98
N ILE A 79 -38.73 1.05 57.81
CA ILE A 79 -38.61 -0.40 57.97
C ILE A 79 -39.79 -1.10 57.29
N LEU A 80 -39.50 -2.03 56.39
CA LEU A 80 -40.44 -2.97 55.79
C LEU A 80 -40.42 -4.27 56.61
N ASN A 81 -41.47 -4.52 57.41
CA ASN A 81 -41.50 -5.62 58.37
C ASN A 81 -41.86 -6.96 57.70
N ASN A 82 -40.84 -7.71 57.26
CA ASN A 82 -40.95 -9.03 56.61
C ASN A 82 -40.75 -10.21 57.59
N SER A 83 -40.89 -9.97 58.89
CA SER A 83 -40.67 -10.96 59.93
C SER A 83 -41.98 -11.42 60.56
N SER A 84 -42.14 -12.72 60.80
CA SER A 84 -43.28 -13.27 61.57
C SER A 84 -43.06 -13.26 63.08
N SER A 85 -41.85 -12.91 63.52
CA SER A 85 -41.42 -12.85 64.92
C SER A 85 -40.66 -11.56 65.19
N ASN A 86 -40.37 -11.25 66.45
CA ASN A 86 -39.61 -10.05 66.80
C ASN A 86 -38.27 -10.03 66.07
N SER A 87 -37.94 -8.88 65.47
CA SER A 87 -36.76 -8.72 64.61
C SER A 87 -35.93 -7.54 65.08
N ASN A 88 -34.62 -7.71 65.09
CA ASN A 88 -33.70 -6.62 65.44
C ASN A 88 -33.26 -5.91 64.17
N THR A 89 -33.67 -4.65 64.04
CA THR A 89 -33.41 -3.79 62.88
C THR A 89 -32.27 -2.82 63.17
N GLN A 90 -31.55 -2.39 62.15
CA GLN A 90 -30.48 -1.40 62.23
C GLN A 90 -31.04 0.00 62.50
N LEU A 91 -32.20 0.34 61.94
CA LEU A 91 -32.79 1.67 62.04
C LEU A 91 -33.53 1.91 63.37
N ALA A 92 -34.22 0.92 63.93
CA ALA A 92 -35.06 1.13 65.12
C ALA A 92 -34.78 0.16 66.28
N GLY A 93 -33.82 -0.76 66.14
CA GLY A 93 -33.59 -1.84 67.11
C GLY A 93 -34.68 -2.90 67.04
N GLN A 94 -35.06 -3.47 68.18
CA GLN A 94 -36.06 -4.52 68.23
C GLN A 94 -37.46 -3.99 67.87
N ILE A 95 -38.11 -4.66 66.91
CA ILE A 95 -39.51 -4.42 66.54
C ILE A 95 -40.32 -5.72 66.70
N ASP A 96 -41.63 -5.59 66.86
CA ASP A 96 -42.54 -6.73 66.91
C ASP A 96 -42.71 -7.38 65.52
N GLY A 97 -43.05 -8.67 65.50
CA GLY A 97 -43.31 -9.39 64.25
C GLY A 97 -44.59 -8.92 63.54
N ASN A 98 -44.56 -8.91 62.21
CA ASN A 98 -45.72 -8.63 61.37
C ASN A 98 -46.63 -9.88 61.28
N ALA A 99 -47.85 -9.76 61.80
CA ALA A 99 -48.85 -10.83 61.77
C ALA A 99 -49.18 -11.33 60.35
N ASN A 100 -49.03 -10.49 59.32
CA ASN A 100 -49.24 -10.88 57.92
C ASN A 100 -48.23 -11.94 57.44
N MET A 101 -47.07 -12.06 58.10
CA MET A 101 -45.99 -12.98 57.74
C MET A 101 -46.13 -14.36 58.42
N ALA A 102 -47.22 -14.63 59.15
CA ALA A 102 -47.43 -15.90 59.85
C ALA A 102 -47.37 -17.15 58.94
N ASN A 103 -47.61 -16.99 57.63
CA ASN A 103 -47.59 -18.07 56.64
C ASN A 103 -46.33 -18.04 55.74
N GLY A 104 -45.29 -17.31 56.15
CA GLY A 104 -44.03 -17.18 55.42
C GLY A 104 -43.74 -15.74 54.99
N SER A 105 -42.45 -15.39 55.00
CA SER A 105 -41.95 -14.09 54.56
C SER A 105 -42.06 -13.90 53.04
N ALA A 106 -42.22 -12.65 52.62
CA ALA A 106 -42.18 -12.25 51.23
C ALA A 106 -40.77 -12.43 50.63
N LYS A 107 -40.72 -12.81 49.36
CA LYS A 107 -39.51 -12.83 48.52
C LYS A 107 -39.33 -11.52 47.75
N VAL A 108 -40.45 -10.89 47.39
CA VAL A 108 -40.50 -9.58 46.71
C VAL A 108 -41.46 -8.69 47.49
N ILE A 109 -41.01 -7.49 47.85
CA ILE A 109 -41.80 -6.46 48.49
C ILE A 109 -41.98 -5.34 47.47
N LEU A 110 -43.18 -5.26 46.89
CA LEU A 110 -43.54 -4.23 45.92
C LEU A 110 -44.26 -3.09 46.64
N ASN A 111 -43.68 -1.90 46.57
CA ASN A 111 -44.25 -0.66 47.07
C ASN A 111 -44.66 0.21 45.88
N GLU A 112 -45.96 0.26 45.59
CA GLU A 112 -46.54 0.95 44.43
C GLU A 112 -47.24 2.24 44.88
N VAL A 113 -46.79 3.39 44.37
CA VAL A 113 -47.44 4.69 44.61
C VAL A 113 -48.44 4.98 43.50
N ARG A 114 -49.69 5.26 43.87
CA ARG A 114 -50.78 5.59 42.94
C ARG A 114 -51.27 7.01 43.14
N SER A 115 -50.37 7.97 42.99
CA SER A 115 -50.68 9.41 43.05
C SER A 115 -49.99 10.17 41.91
N SER A 116 -50.26 11.46 41.82
CA SER A 116 -49.55 12.36 40.90
C SER A 116 -48.21 12.83 41.46
N ASP A 117 -47.90 12.54 42.72
CA ASP A 117 -46.77 13.13 43.42
C ASP A 117 -45.56 12.19 43.40
N PRO A 118 -44.36 12.70 43.05
CA PRO A 118 -43.12 11.92 43.10
C PRO A 118 -42.77 11.50 44.53
N SER A 119 -42.06 10.38 44.66
CA SER A 119 -41.49 9.93 45.93
C SER A 119 -40.19 10.66 46.24
N GLN A 120 -40.02 11.09 47.50
CA GLN A 120 -38.75 11.60 48.03
C GLN A 120 -38.15 10.59 49.01
N LEU A 121 -36.98 10.06 48.69
CA LEU A 121 -36.29 9.05 49.47
C LEU A 121 -35.02 9.67 50.08
N ASN A 122 -35.11 10.10 51.33
CA ASN A 122 -34.05 10.87 52.01
C ASN A 122 -33.34 10.08 53.12
N GLY A 123 -33.49 8.75 53.14
CA GLY A 123 -32.91 7.85 54.13
C GLY A 123 -33.01 6.38 53.74
N MET A 124 -32.58 5.50 54.64
CA MET A 124 -32.46 4.06 54.38
C MET A 124 -33.82 3.34 54.42
N ILE A 125 -33.98 2.34 53.57
CA ILE A 125 -35.12 1.40 53.57
C ILE A 125 -34.61 0.04 54.04
N GLU A 126 -35.07 -0.43 55.18
CA GLU A 126 -34.63 -1.68 55.80
C GLU A 126 -35.69 -2.77 55.71
N VAL A 127 -35.32 -3.98 55.30
CA VAL A 127 -36.19 -5.17 55.41
C VAL A 127 -35.93 -5.85 56.76
N ALA A 128 -36.92 -5.88 57.66
CA ALA A 128 -36.80 -6.60 58.91
C ALA A 128 -37.08 -8.10 58.72
N GLY A 129 -36.21 -8.95 59.30
CA GLY A 129 -36.36 -10.41 59.22
C GLY A 129 -35.70 -11.00 57.98
N GLN A 130 -36.42 -11.84 57.24
CA GLN A 130 -35.87 -12.49 56.04
C GLN A 130 -35.61 -11.45 54.93
N SER A 131 -34.41 -11.47 54.36
CA SER A 131 -34.06 -10.63 53.19
C SER A 131 -35.03 -10.88 52.03
N ALA A 132 -35.39 -9.80 51.33
CA ALA A 132 -36.27 -9.83 50.16
C ALA A 132 -35.81 -8.82 49.09
N GLN A 133 -36.27 -9.01 47.86
CA GLN A 133 -36.19 -7.96 46.83
C GLN A 133 -37.15 -6.83 47.20
N VAL A 134 -36.73 -5.58 47.02
CA VAL A 134 -37.56 -4.40 47.26
C VAL A 134 -37.73 -3.61 45.96
N ILE A 135 -38.98 -3.34 45.57
CA ILE A 135 -39.31 -2.53 44.41
C ILE A 135 -40.07 -1.29 44.90
N ILE A 136 -39.56 -0.10 44.58
CA ILE A 136 -40.26 1.18 44.78
C ILE A 136 -40.72 1.67 43.42
N ALA A 137 -42.03 1.63 43.17
CA ALA A 137 -42.64 1.97 41.89
C ALA A 137 -43.49 3.23 42.01
N ASN A 138 -43.06 4.33 41.40
CA ASN A 138 -43.82 5.58 41.32
C ASN A 138 -43.73 6.22 39.92
N PRO A 139 -44.78 6.07 39.08
CA PRO A 139 -44.80 6.65 37.74
C PRO A 139 -44.71 8.16 37.64
N SER A 140 -44.90 8.90 38.74
CA SER A 140 -44.69 10.34 38.77
C SER A 140 -43.23 10.76 38.95
N GLY A 141 -42.37 9.85 39.40
CA GLY A 141 -40.95 10.08 39.60
C GLY A 141 -40.47 9.69 41.00
N ILE A 142 -39.15 9.59 41.15
CA ILE A 142 -38.49 9.26 42.41
C ILE A 142 -37.27 10.18 42.55
N THR A 143 -37.10 10.82 43.69
CA THR A 143 -35.88 11.54 44.06
C THR A 143 -35.20 10.83 45.21
N CYS A 144 -33.90 10.60 45.12
CA CYS A 144 -33.07 10.01 46.16
C CYS A 144 -32.03 11.04 46.65
N ASP A 145 -32.04 11.33 47.95
CA ASP A 145 -31.08 12.21 48.61
C ASP A 145 -30.57 11.55 49.89
N GLY A 146 -29.60 10.65 49.75
CA GLY A 146 -29.09 9.80 50.82
C GLY A 146 -29.90 8.53 51.04
N CYS A 147 -30.58 8.04 50.00
CA CYS A 147 -31.30 6.77 50.09
C CYS A 147 -30.37 5.56 49.96
N GLY A 148 -30.83 4.43 50.49
CA GLY A 148 -30.14 3.15 50.41
C GLY A 148 -31.01 2.02 50.93
N PHE A 149 -30.49 0.79 50.88
CA PHE A 149 -31.23 -0.40 51.30
C PHE A 149 -30.44 -1.25 52.29
N ILE A 150 -31.13 -1.76 53.31
CA ILE A 150 -30.58 -2.62 54.34
C ILE A 150 -31.30 -3.96 54.29
N ASN A 151 -30.54 -5.07 54.32
CA ASN A 151 -31.07 -6.44 54.26
C ASN A 151 -31.91 -6.73 53.01
N THR A 152 -31.48 -6.19 51.88
CA THR A 152 -32.10 -6.34 50.57
C THR A 152 -31.06 -6.92 49.62
N ASN A 153 -31.35 -8.03 48.94
CA ASN A 153 -30.43 -8.62 47.95
C ASN A 153 -30.57 -7.95 46.57
N HIS A 154 -31.76 -7.41 46.27
CA HIS A 154 -32.06 -6.75 45.00
C HIS A 154 -33.01 -5.57 45.23
N ALA A 155 -32.58 -4.38 44.87
CA ALA A 155 -33.36 -3.16 44.98
C ALA A 155 -33.72 -2.61 43.61
N THR A 156 -34.96 -2.18 43.40
CA THR A 156 -35.42 -1.57 42.15
C THR A 156 -36.10 -0.24 42.46
N LEU A 157 -35.57 0.85 41.90
CA LEU A 157 -36.28 2.13 41.81
C LEU A 157 -36.87 2.25 40.42
N THR A 158 -38.19 2.42 40.30
CA THR A 158 -38.83 2.48 38.98
C THR A 158 -39.94 3.50 38.88
N THR A 159 -40.04 4.13 37.71
CA THR A 159 -41.23 4.91 37.31
C THR A 159 -42.19 4.10 36.45
N GLY A 160 -41.94 2.80 36.34
CA GLY A 160 -42.83 1.86 35.69
C GLY A 160 -43.99 1.45 36.58
N THR A 161 -45.14 1.24 35.98
CA THR A 161 -46.26 0.57 36.64
C THR A 161 -46.02 -0.93 36.62
N ALA A 162 -46.04 -1.57 37.78
CA ALA A 162 -45.94 -3.03 37.87
C ALA A 162 -47.13 -3.72 37.21
N THR A 163 -46.87 -4.85 36.58
CA THR A 163 -47.88 -5.67 35.92
C THR A 163 -47.87 -7.08 36.48
N TYR A 164 -49.02 -7.74 36.39
CA TYR A 164 -49.30 -8.92 37.21
C TYR A 164 -49.92 -10.05 36.39
N ASP A 165 -49.78 -11.28 36.86
CA ASP A 165 -50.59 -12.42 36.40
C ASP A 165 -51.91 -12.52 37.19
N ASN A 166 -52.72 -13.51 36.82
CA ASN A 166 -54.02 -13.77 37.46
C ASN A 166 -53.88 -14.28 38.91
N GLN A 167 -52.66 -14.58 39.37
CA GLN A 167 -52.33 -15.04 40.72
C GLN A 167 -51.68 -13.94 41.57
N GLY A 168 -51.57 -12.72 41.03
CA GLY A 168 -51.00 -11.55 41.72
C GLY A 168 -49.47 -11.53 41.77
N ASN A 169 -48.79 -12.33 40.96
CA ASN A 169 -47.33 -12.27 40.85
C ASN A 169 -46.92 -11.18 39.86
N VAL A 170 -45.81 -10.48 40.13
CA VAL A 170 -45.26 -9.47 39.22
C VAL A 170 -44.72 -10.16 37.96
N THR A 171 -45.21 -9.76 36.79
CA THR A 171 -44.82 -10.27 35.47
C THR A 171 -43.92 -9.31 34.69
N GLY A 172 -43.78 -8.06 35.17
CA GLY A 172 -42.97 -7.04 34.53
C GLY A 172 -43.32 -5.62 34.96
N LEU A 173 -42.67 -4.64 34.31
CA LEU A 173 -42.84 -3.20 34.53
C LEU A 173 -43.19 -2.50 33.22
N ASP A 174 -44.10 -1.53 33.29
CA ASP A 174 -44.51 -0.68 32.18
C ASP A 174 -44.06 0.76 32.42
N VAL A 175 -43.01 1.20 31.73
CA VAL A 175 -42.43 2.54 31.86
C VAL A 175 -42.90 3.40 30.70
N SER A 176 -43.46 4.57 31.01
CA SER A 176 -43.92 5.55 29.99
C SER A 176 -43.60 7.00 30.32
N LYS A 177 -43.33 7.33 31.59
CA LYS A 177 -43.02 8.68 32.09
C LYS A 177 -42.27 8.62 33.42
N GLY A 178 -41.93 9.79 33.96
CA GLY A 178 -41.31 9.94 35.27
C GLY A 178 -39.78 9.83 35.23
N GLN A 179 -39.11 10.65 36.02
CA GLN A 179 -37.66 10.67 36.16
C GLN A 179 -37.25 10.08 37.51
N VAL A 180 -36.14 9.34 37.53
CA VAL A 180 -35.42 9.04 38.77
C VAL A 180 -34.25 10.03 38.90
N SER A 181 -34.18 10.74 40.01
CA SER A 181 -33.16 11.76 40.28
C SER A 181 -32.35 11.40 41.52
N ILE A 182 -31.02 11.28 41.37
CA ILE A 182 -30.09 11.12 42.49
C ILE A 182 -29.44 12.48 42.77
N THR A 183 -29.65 13.00 43.98
CA THR A 183 -29.28 14.36 44.38
C THR A 183 -28.68 14.40 45.79
N GLY A 184 -28.17 15.56 46.21
CA GLY A 184 -27.71 15.79 47.58
C GLY A 184 -26.65 14.80 48.06
N LYS A 185 -26.98 14.01 49.08
CA LYS A 185 -26.11 12.97 49.69
C LYS A 185 -25.91 11.74 48.79
N GLY A 186 -26.65 11.63 47.69
CA GLY A 186 -26.48 10.55 46.72
C GLY A 186 -27.26 9.29 47.07
N MET A 187 -26.77 8.14 46.61
CA MET A 187 -27.39 6.84 46.83
C MET A 187 -26.31 5.81 47.18
N ASP A 188 -26.55 5.02 48.22
CA ASP A 188 -25.62 3.97 48.66
C ASP A 188 -26.35 2.62 48.80
N THR A 189 -26.04 1.70 47.89
CA THR A 189 -26.56 0.33 47.87
C THR A 189 -25.44 -0.69 47.79
N ARG A 190 -24.27 -0.38 48.33
CA ARG A 190 -23.12 -1.32 48.35
C ARG A 190 -23.40 -2.61 49.12
N SER A 191 -24.35 -2.59 50.07
CA SER A 191 -24.85 -3.77 50.79
C SER A 191 -25.83 -4.63 49.99
N THR A 192 -26.32 -4.15 48.85
CA THR A 192 -27.27 -4.84 47.97
C THR A 192 -26.52 -5.45 46.79
N GLN A 193 -26.79 -6.72 46.46
CA GLN A 193 -26.08 -7.40 45.36
C GLN A 193 -26.40 -6.75 43.99
N TYR A 194 -27.68 -6.46 43.74
CA TYR A 194 -28.19 -5.88 42.50
C TYR A 194 -29.03 -4.63 42.75
N THR A 195 -28.83 -3.58 41.95
CA THR A 195 -29.63 -2.36 41.97
C THR A 195 -30.12 -2.03 40.56
N ASP A 196 -31.43 -1.98 40.37
CA ASP A 196 -32.04 -1.51 39.13
C ASP A 196 -32.57 -0.09 39.28
N ILE A 197 -32.32 0.75 38.28
CA ILE A 197 -33.00 2.03 38.09
C ILE A 197 -33.71 1.97 36.73
N ILE A 198 -35.03 1.83 36.74
CA ILE A 198 -35.84 1.59 35.54
C ILE A 198 -36.83 2.74 35.39
N ALA A 199 -36.54 3.70 34.53
CA ALA A 199 -37.29 4.95 34.46
C ALA A 199 -37.47 5.46 33.03
N ARG A 200 -38.27 6.51 32.84
CA ARG A 200 -38.32 7.17 31.52
C ARG A 200 -37.00 7.86 31.20
N SER A 201 -36.42 8.51 32.21
CA SER A 201 -35.08 9.11 32.20
C SER A 201 -34.50 9.09 33.62
N VAL A 202 -33.18 9.19 33.70
CA VAL A 202 -32.43 9.20 34.96
C VAL A 202 -31.53 10.44 35.00
N LYS A 203 -31.47 11.10 36.15
CA LYS A 203 -30.55 12.20 36.41
C LYS A 203 -29.69 11.88 37.62
N VAL A 204 -28.37 11.97 37.48
CA VAL A 204 -27.41 11.71 38.55
C VAL A 204 -26.59 12.98 38.77
N ASN A 205 -26.89 13.66 39.87
CA ASN A 205 -26.24 14.91 40.29
C ASN A 205 -25.58 14.77 41.68
N ALA A 206 -25.56 13.58 42.23
CA ALA A 206 -24.85 13.23 43.45
C ALA A 206 -24.30 11.80 43.34
N LYS A 207 -23.34 11.46 44.19
CA LYS A 207 -22.63 10.17 44.16
C LYS A 207 -23.58 8.98 44.20
N LEU A 208 -23.46 8.05 43.26
CA LEU A 208 -24.17 6.76 43.26
C LEU A 208 -23.17 5.63 43.51
N GLN A 209 -23.31 4.93 44.63
CA GLN A 209 -22.41 3.83 45.02
C GLN A 209 -23.19 2.53 45.16
N VAL A 210 -22.86 1.55 44.34
CA VAL A 210 -23.62 0.31 44.16
C VAL A 210 -22.68 -0.89 43.98
N ASN A 211 -23.19 -2.12 44.08
CA ASN A 211 -22.42 -3.31 43.70
C ASN A 211 -22.61 -3.62 42.20
N GLU A 212 -23.78 -4.10 41.79
CA GLU A 212 -24.13 -4.21 40.36
C GLU A 212 -25.29 -3.28 40.05
N LEU A 213 -25.12 -2.41 39.05
CA LEU A 213 -26.09 -1.40 38.63
C LEU A 213 -26.60 -1.70 37.23
N ASN A 214 -27.91 -1.69 37.11
CA ASN A 214 -28.60 -1.81 35.84
C ASN A 214 -29.54 -0.61 35.67
N ILE A 215 -29.32 0.18 34.63
CA ILE A 215 -30.11 1.36 34.30
C ILE A 215 -30.85 1.07 32.99
N ILE A 216 -32.18 1.11 33.03
CA ILE A 216 -33.01 0.96 31.84
C ILE A 216 -33.82 2.24 31.67
N THR A 217 -33.68 2.87 30.51
CA THR A 217 -34.33 4.14 30.16
C THR A 217 -35.12 4.04 28.87
N GLY A 218 -36.14 4.90 28.72
CA GLY A 218 -37.01 4.90 27.55
C GLY A 218 -38.46 4.50 27.84
N ASN A 219 -39.28 4.46 26.80
CA ASN A 219 -40.66 3.98 26.86
C ASN A 219 -40.71 2.46 26.67
N ASN A 220 -40.76 1.72 27.78
CA ASN A 220 -40.45 0.29 27.78
C ASN A 220 -41.51 -0.57 28.48
N ARG A 221 -41.66 -1.79 27.98
CA ARG A 221 -42.18 -2.96 28.69
C ARG A 221 -40.99 -3.80 29.12
N ILE A 222 -40.77 -3.96 30.42
CA ILE A 222 -39.73 -4.82 30.97
C ILE A 222 -40.40 -6.09 31.48
N ASP A 223 -39.97 -7.27 31.03
CA ASP A 223 -40.51 -8.53 31.54
C ASP A 223 -39.92 -8.93 32.90
N LYS A 224 -40.46 -9.98 33.52
CA LYS A 224 -39.98 -10.51 34.82
C LYS A 224 -38.52 -10.99 34.82
N ASN A 225 -37.91 -11.17 33.65
CA ASN A 225 -36.51 -11.57 33.50
C ASN A 225 -35.60 -10.36 33.21
N GLY A 226 -36.15 -9.14 33.24
CA GLY A 226 -35.42 -7.92 32.93
C GLY A 226 -35.27 -7.63 31.43
N ARG A 227 -35.96 -8.37 30.54
CA ARG A 227 -35.85 -8.14 29.09
C ARG A 227 -36.69 -6.94 28.66
N VAL A 228 -36.08 -6.05 27.89
CA VAL A 228 -36.70 -4.82 27.41
C VAL A 228 -37.45 -5.07 26.10
N GLN A 229 -38.69 -4.59 26.03
CA GLN A 229 -39.51 -4.53 24.83
C GLN A 229 -40.00 -3.09 24.67
N LYS A 230 -39.55 -2.40 23.62
CA LYS A 230 -39.92 -0.99 23.37
C LYS A 230 -41.44 -0.85 23.17
N LYS A 231 -42.04 0.13 23.82
CA LYS A 231 -43.42 0.58 23.56
C LYS A 231 -43.38 1.70 22.52
N TYR A 232 -44.20 1.61 21.46
CA TYR A 232 -44.20 2.55 20.32
C TYR A 232 -44.26 4.04 20.71
N ASP A 233 -43.85 4.88 19.77
CA ASP A 233 -43.43 6.28 19.92
C ASP A 233 -44.43 7.16 20.69
N ALA A 234 -44.04 7.60 21.89
CA ALA A 234 -44.76 8.65 22.61
C ALA A 234 -44.24 9.99 22.10
N SER A 235 -45.11 10.89 21.64
CA SER A 235 -44.78 12.21 21.08
C SER A 235 -44.14 13.22 22.07
N ALA A 236 -43.55 12.73 23.16
CA ALA A 236 -42.87 13.49 24.21
C ALA A 236 -41.71 12.65 24.77
N SER A 237 -40.63 12.51 24.00
CA SER A 237 -39.36 11.97 24.50
C SER A 237 -38.68 12.95 25.47
N PRO A 238 -37.92 12.46 26.46
CA PRO A 238 -37.07 13.31 27.28
C PRO A 238 -35.86 13.81 26.47
N ASP A 239 -35.24 14.90 26.92
CA ASP A 239 -34.04 15.46 26.26
C ASP A 239 -32.84 14.50 26.32
N VAL A 240 -32.69 13.78 27.43
CA VAL A 240 -31.57 12.87 27.71
C VAL A 240 -32.11 11.65 28.47
N ALA A 241 -31.62 10.46 28.14
CA ALA A 241 -31.95 9.21 28.82
C ALA A 241 -31.26 9.14 30.19
N LEU A 242 -29.96 9.45 30.21
CA LEU A 242 -29.14 9.54 31.43
C LEU A 242 -28.30 10.82 31.40
N ASP A 243 -28.49 11.68 32.39
CA ASP A 243 -27.73 12.92 32.56
C ASP A 243 -26.90 12.86 33.85
N VAL A 244 -25.57 12.87 33.71
CA VAL A 244 -24.61 12.77 34.81
C VAL A 244 -23.75 14.02 34.84
N SER A 245 -23.79 14.76 35.95
CA SER A 245 -22.93 15.94 36.18
C SER A 245 -21.77 15.60 37.11
N ALA A 246 -20.76 16.48 37.24
CA ALA A 246 -19.56 16.24 38.05
C ALA A 246 -19.80 15.74 39.48
N LEU A 247 -20.84 16.25 40.16
CA LEU A 247 -21.23 15.79 41.49
C LEU A 247 -21.88 14.39 41.50
N GLY A 248 -22.35 13.94 40.33
CA GLY A 248 -23.12 12.75 40.03
C GLY A 248 -22.36 11.47 39.70
N SER A 249 -21.06 11.39 39.99
CA SER A 249 -20.26 10.22 39.61
C SER A 249 -20.82 8.89 40.14
N MET A 250 -20.76 7.86 39.30
CA MET A 250 -21.28 6.51 39.55
C MET A 250 -20.14 5.52 39.77
N TYR A 251 -20.25 4.71 40.83
CA TYR A 251 -19.23 3.75 41.22
C TYR A 251 -19.86 2.39 41.51
N ALA A 252 -19.49 1.37 40.72
CA ALA A 252 -20.01 0.01 40.85
C ALA A 252 -18.93 -1.06 40.67
N ASN A 253 -19.25 -2.31 40.97
CA ASN A 253 -18.56 -3.46 40.39
C ASN A 253 -18.90 -3.62 38.90
N LYS A 254 -20.20 -3.56 38.57
CA LYS A 254 -20.68 -3.58 37.18
C LYS A 254 -21.70 -2.49 36.93
N ILE A 255 -21.63 -1.86 35.76
CA ILE A 255 -22.61 -0.88 35.29
C ILE A 255 -23.12 -1.35 33.94
N TYR A 256 -24.42 -1.60 33.86
CA TYR A 256 -25.13 -1.86 32.62
C TYR A 256 -26.16 -0.76 32.41
N MET A 257 -26.15 -0.15 31.23
CA MET A 257 -27.16 0.82 30.83
C MET A 257 -27.72 0.45 29.46
N GLU A 258 -29.05 0.43 29.36
CA GLU A 258 -29.79 0.30 28.12
C GLU A 258 -30.75 1.49 27.95
N GLY A 259 -30.60 2.26 26.87
CA GLY A 259 -31.49 3.34 26.49
C GLY A 259 -32.16 3.06 25.16
N THR A 260 -33.50 2.97 25.16
CA THR A 260 -34.24 2.44 24.00
C THR A 260 -34.96 3.49 23.17
N ASP A 261 -35.02 4.73 23.64
CA ASP A 261 -35.65 5.82 22.90
C ASP A 261 -34.75 6.30 21.77
N SER A 262 -35.29 6.37 20.56
CA SER A 262 -34.49 6.77 19.39
C SER A 262 -34.16 8.26 19.46
N GLY A 263 -32.89 8.59 19.26
CA GLY A 263 -32.34 9.93 19.35
C GLY A 263 -32.15 10.45 20.79
N VAL A 264 -32.47 9.67 21.81
CA VAL A 264 -32.35 10.09 23.22
C VAL A 264 -31.07 9.52 23.82
N GLY A 265 -30.14 10.41 24.11
CA GLY A 265 -28.76 10.08 24.42
C GLY A 265 -28.37 9.97 25.89
N VAL A 266 -27.08 9.81 26.14
CA VAL A 266 -26.43 9.91 27.45
C VAL A 266 -25.56 11.17 27.46
N ARG A 267 -25.59 11.92 28.56
CA ARG A 267 -24.66 13.02 28.79
C ARG A 267 -23.87 12.80 30.07
N ILE A 268 -22.55 12.88 29.95
CA ILE A 268 -21.58 12.78 31.04
C ILE A 268 -20.75 14.05 30.98
N ASP A 269 -20.99 14.97 31.92
CA ASP A 269 -20.35 16.28 31.95
C ASP A 269 -19.43 16.38 33.17
N HIS A 270 -18.12 16.25 32.91
CA HIS A 270 -17.06 16.29 33.92
C HIS A 270 -17.27 15.30 35.08
N ALA A 271 -17.86 14.14 34.80
CA ALA A 271 -18.24 13.12 35.77
C ALA A 271 -17.58 11.76 35.49
N ASP A 272 -17.52 10.91 36.52
CA ASP A 272 -16.95 9.56 36.40
C ASP A 272 -18.04 8.49 36.42
N LEU A 273 -17.97 7.56 35.48
CA LEU A 273 -18.66 6.27 35.50
C LEU A 273 -17.60 5.19 35.64
N THR A 274 -17.45 4.63 36.84
CA THR A 274 -16.38 3.66 37.15
C THR A 274 -16.96 2.32 37.57
N ALA A 275 -16.60 1.27 36.83
CA ALA A 275 -16.89 -0.13 37.15
C ALA A 275 -15.60 -0.90 37.51
N THR A 276 -15.56 -1.62 38.63
CA THR A 276 -14.39 -2.44 39.01
C THR A 276 -14.29 -3.78 38.26
N ASP A 277 -15.25 -4.07 37.38
CA ASP A 277 -15.27 -5.20 36.45
C ASP A 277 -15.70 -4.74 35.05
N THR A 278 -17.00 -4.60 34.79
CA THR A 278 -17.53 -4.32 33.45
C THR A 278 -18.44 -3.09 33.44
N LEU A 279 -18.21 -2.21 32.48
CA LEU A 279 -19.11 -1.10 32.13
C LEU A 279 -19.65 -1.31 30.72
N SER A 280 -20.96 -1.20 30.55
CA SER A 280 -21.65 -1.27 29.26
C SER A 280 -22.68 -0.16 29.16
N LEU A 281 -22.54 0.72 28.17
CA LEU A 281 -23.53 1.72 27.79
C LEU A 281 -24.02 1.39 26.38
N ASN A 282 -25.31 1.12 26.24
CA ASN A 282 -25.93 0.86 24.94
C ASN A 282 -27.17 1.74 24.79
N VAL A 283 -27.14 2.69 23.86
CA VAL A 283 -28.27 3.61 23.63
C VAL A 283 -28.59 3.78 22.15
N ASP A 284 -29.88 3.89 21.83
CA ASP A 284 -30.39 4.28 20.51
C ASP A 284 -30.28 5.81 20.31
N GLY A 285 -29.11 6.39 20.58
CA GLY A 285 -28.90 7.85 20.59
C GLY A 285 -27.45 8.27 20.78
N VAL A 286 -27.23 9.57 20.99
CA VAL A 286 -25.88 10.14 21.14
C VAL A 286 -25.34 9.92 22.56
N ILE A 287 -24.13 9.39 22.70
CA ILE A 287 -23.38 9.39 23.97
C ILE A 287 -22.41 10.56 23.95
N GLU A 288 -22.61 11.54 24.80
CA GLU A 288 -21.72 12.68 24.97
C GLU A 288 -20.92 12.58 26.28
N ASN A 289 -19.61 12.41 26.16
CA ASN A 289 -18.66 12.45 27.26
C ASN A 289 -17.79 13.71 27.17
N ASN A 290 -18.23 14.78 27.82
CA ASN A 290 -17.57 16.08 27.88
C ASN A 290 -16.67 16.16 29.11
N GLY A 291 -15.37 15.89 28.96
CA GLY A 291 -14.43 15.99 30.09
C GLY A 291 -14.62 14.95 31.20
N GLY A 292 -15.51 13.97 31.02
CA GLY A 292 -15.76 12.90 31.96
C GLY A 292 -14.92 11.65 31.72
N HIS A 293 -15.05 10.68 32.63
CA HIS A 293 -14.31 9.41 32.59
C HIS A 293 -15.26 8.21 32.61
N ILE A 294 -15.29 7.46 31.52
CA ILE A 294 -15.96 6.16 31.42
C ILE A 294 -14.90 5.08 31.60
N SER A 295 -15.00 4.30 32.67
CA SER A 295 -13.98 3.31 33.03
C SER A 295 -14.57 1.98 33.47
N GLY A 296 -14.05 0.89 32.93
CA GLY A 296 -14.34 -0.46 33.40
C GLY A 296 -13.04 -1.25 33.52
N LYS A 297 -12.76 -1.86 34.68
CA LYS A 297 -11.47 -2.54 34.90
C LYS A 297 -11.18 -3.65 33.88
N ASN A 298 -12.11 -4.58 33.68
CA ASN A 298 -11.98 -5.68 32.73
C ASN A 298 -12.50 -5.32 31.34
N SER A 299 -13.60 -4.56 31.26
CA SER A 299 -14.16 -4.11 29.98
C SER A 299 -14.95 -2.82 30.10
N ALA A 300 -14.83 -1.95 29.10
CA ALA A 300 -15.71 -0.81 28.84
C ALA A 300 -16.29 -0.91 27.43
N VAL A 301 -17.61 -1.08 27.32
CA VAL A 301 -18.35 -1.16 26.06
C VAL A 301 -19.26 0.05 25.94
N VAL A 302 -19.14 0.81 24.85
CA VAL A 302 -19.89 2.05 24.61
C VAL A 302 -20.48 1.98 23.20
N MET A 303 -21.81 1.94 23.10
CA MET A 303 -22.54 1.79 21.85
C MET A 303 -23.63 2.86 21.75
N GLY A 304 -23.62 3.61 20.65
CA GLY A 304 -24.57 4.69 20.38
C GLY A 304 -24.78 4.93 18.89
N SER A 305 -25.77 5.76 18.54
CA SER A 305 -25.87 6.27 17.16
C SER A 305 -24.68 7.18 16.82
N SER A 306 -24.19 7.91 17.82
CA SER A 306 -22.91 8.63 17.79
C SER A 306 -22.28 8.63 19.17
N VAL A 307 -20.95 8.63 19.22
CA VAL A 307 -20.18 8.71 20.48
C VAL A 307 -19.25 9.92 20.40
N LEU A 308 -19.50 10.93 21.23
CA LEU A 308 -18.75 12.18 21.30
C LEU A 308 -17.92 12.19 22.59
N ASN A 309 -16.66 11.78 22.50
CA ASN A 309 -15.71 11.71 23.60
C ASN A 309 -14.80 12.95 23.66
N HIS A 310 -15.38 14.14 23.52
CA HIS A 310 -14.61 15.38 23.42
C HIS A 310 -14.01 15.77 24.79
N ASN A 311 -12.67 15.88 24.84
CA ASN A 311 -11.92 16.06 26.09
C ASN A 311 -12.14 14.96 27.16
N GLY A 312 -12.89 13.92 26.81
CA GLY A 312 -13.27 12.83 27.70
C GLY A 312 -12.29 11.65 27.63
N GLN A 313 -12.49 10.70 28.53
CA GLN A 313 -11.70 9.48 28.60
C GLN A 313 -12.61 8.24 28.62
N ILE A 314 -12.34 7.26 27.76
CA ILE A 314 -12.95 5.92 27.78
C ILE A 314 -11.82 4.91 27.98
N THR A 315 -11.81 4.20 29.12
CA THR A 315 -10.65 3.39 29.51
C THR A 315 -10.99 2.03 30.11
N SER A 316 -10.05 1.10 29.99
CA SER A 316 -10.08 -0.20 30.66
C SER A 316 -8.67 -0.75 30.91
N ASP A 317 -8.48 -1.58 31.95
CA ASP A 317 -7.27 -2.42 32.06
C ASP A 317 -7.39 -3.68 31.17
N GLY A 318 -8.53 -3.91 30.54
CA GLY A 318 -8.80 -5.00 29.60
C GLY A 318 -9.29 -4.46 28.25
N MET A 319 -10.54 -4.75 27.89
CA MET A 319 -11.10 -4.38 26.58
C MET A 319 -11.79 -3.01 26.62
N VAL A 320 -11.55 -2.18 25.61
CA VAL A 320 -12.41 -1.04 25.27
C VAL A 320 -13.02 -1.28 23.90
N SER A 321 -14.34 -1.30 23.82
CA SER A 321 -15.10 -1.39 22.57
C SER A 321 -15.99 -0.17 22.43
N VAL A 322 -15.74 0.68 21.44
CA VAL A 322 -16.57 1.85 21.15
C VAL A 322 -17.16 1.68 19.75
N SER A 323 -18.48 1.64 19.66
CA SER A 323 -19.21 1.50 18.39
C SER A 323 -20.18 2.67 18.22
N ALA A 324 -20.08 3.35 17.09
CA ALA A 324 -21.02 4.35 16.64
C ALA A 324 -21.62 3.93 15.29
N ASP A 325 -22.93 4.08 15.12
CA ASP A 325 -23.55 3.81 13.81
C ASP A 325 -23.16 4.87 12.76
N GLU A 326 -22.99 6.12 13.21
CA GLU A 326 -22.66 7.28 12.36
C GLU A 326 -21.29 7.87 12.73
N LEU A 327 -21.26 8.75 13.73
CA LEU A 327 -20.08 9.53 14.10
C LEU A 327 -19.46 9.03 15.41
N LEU A 328 -18.16 8.76 15.37
CA LEU A 328 -17.32 8.64 16.56
C LEU A 328 -16.36 9.82 16.59
N ASP A 329 -16.55 10.74 17.52
CA ASP A 329 -15.69 11.91 17.70
C ASP A 329 -14.87 11.79 18.99
N ASN A 330 -13.59 11.48 18.85
CA ASN A 330 -12.59 11.44 19.92
C ASN A 330 -11.68 12.68 19.90
N SER A 331 -12.14 13.82 19.38
CA SER A 331 -11.34 15.04 19.32
C SER A 331 -10.90 15.50 20.71
N LYS A 332 -9.58 15.64 20.91
CA LYS A 332 -8.95 15.91 22.22
C LYS A 332 -9.28 14.89 23.33
N GLY A 333 -9.94 13.79 22.96
CA GLY A 333 -10.32 12.71 23.86
C GLY A 333 -9.27 11.62 23.94
N GLN A 334 -9.51 10.65 24.83
CA GLN A 334 -8.68 9.47 24.98
C GLN A 334 -9.54 8.19 25.01
N ILE A 335 -9.16 7.20 24.21
CA ILE A 335 -9.70 5.85 24.23
C ILE A 335 -8.52 4.90 24.48
N LYS A 336 -8.50 4.18 25.60
CA LYS A 336 -7.33 3.38 26.00
C LYS A 336 -7.67 2.05 26.68
N GLY A 337 -7.04 0.96 26.23
CA GLY A 337 -7.20 -0.38 26.82
C GLY A 337 -6.00 -1.31 26.60
N GLU A 338 -6.08 -2.55 27.08
CA GLU A 338 -5.21 -3.63 26.59
C GLU A 338 -5.56 -3.98 25.14
N TYR A 339 -6.86 -4.11 24.87
CA TYR A 339 -7.43 -4.26 23.53
C TYR A 339 -8.38 -3.10 23.28
N VAL A 340 -8.26 -2.46 22.12
CA VAL A 340 -9.13 -1.35 21.72
C VAL A 340 -9.74 -1.65 20.37
N ASP A 341 -11.07 -1.72 20.32
CA ASP A 341 -11.85 -1.84 19.10
C ASP A 341 -12.73 -0.59 18.96
N VAL A 342 -12.52 0.15 17.88
CA VAL A 342 -13.25 1.38 17.54
C VAL A 342 -13.92 1.16 16.20
N SER A 343 -15.24 1.34 16.16
CA SER A 343 -16.02 1.22 14.93
C SER A 343 -16.94 2.42 14.79
N GLY A 344 -16.90 3.07 13.64
CA GLY A 344 -17.78 4.19 13.31
C GLY A 344 -17.71 4.48 11.83
N LYS A 345 -18.82 4.84 11.19
CA LYS A 345 -18.79 5.19 9.76
C LYS A 345 -17.82 6.36 9.52
N ASP A 346 -18.00 7.44 10.27
CA ASP A 346 -17.10 8.59 10.32
C ASP A 346 -16.42 8.62 11.68
N THR A 347 -15.10 8.49 11.71
CA THR A 347 -14.30 8.52 12.95
C THR A 347 -13.37 9.73 12.93
N VAL A 348 -13.45 10.58 13.95
CA VAL A 348 -12.62 11.76 14.14
C VAL A 348 -11.75 11.56 15.38
N ASN A 349 -10.44 11.67 15.22
CA ASN A 349 -9.43 11.57 16.29
C ASN A 349 -8.51 12.80 16.31
N THR A 350 -9.01 13.98 15.92
CA THR A 350 -8.16 15.17 15.83
C THR A 350 -7.66 15.64 17.19
N GLN A 351 -6.33 15.77 17.34
CA GLN A 351 -5.68 16.00 18.65
C GLN A 351 -6.08 14.98 19.73
N GLY A 352 -6.69 13.86 19.33
CA GLY A 352 -7.17 12.79 20.19
C GLY A 352 -6.16 11.66 20.27
N LYS A 353 -6.45 10.70 21.16
CA LYS A 353 -5.63 9.51 21.34
C LYS A 353 -6.46 8.24 21.39
N ILE A 354 -6.09 7.26 20.56
CA ILE A 354 -6.60 5.89 20.59
C ILE A 354 -5.40 4.96 20.82
N GLN A 355 -5.41 4.18 21.91
CA GLN A 355 -4.27 3.34 22.28
C GLN A 355 -4.65 1.98 22.87
N GLY A 356 -4.15 0.91 22.24
CA GLY A 356 -4.14 -0.45 22.80
C GLY A 356 -2.74 -0.89 23.25
N ASN A 357 -2.62 -1.62 24.35
CA ASN A 357 -1.33 -2.20 24.75
C ASN A 357 -0.99 -3.52 24.02
N ARG A 358 -1.99 -4.23 23.48
CA ARG A 358 -1.79 -5.46 22.71
C ARG A 358 -2.32 -5.35 21.29
N GLN A 359 -3.47 -4.71 21.14
CA GLN A 359 -4.08 -4.52 19.84
C GLN A 359 -4.94 -3.26 19.78
N THR A 360 -4.90 -2.59 18.64
CA THR A 360 -5.85 -1.54 18.28
C THR A 360 -6.45 -1.84 16.92
N THR A 361 -7.78 -1.89 16.86
CA THR A 361 -8.55 -2.04 15.63
C THR A 361 -9.40 -0.78 15.45
N VAL A 362 -9.31 -0.15 14.28
CA VAL A 362 -10.19 0.96 13.88
C VAL A 362 -10.89 0.57 12.59
N ILE A 363 -12.22 0.59 12.60
CA ILE A 363 -13.06 0.27 11.45
C ILE A 363 -13.86 1.52 11.10
N ALA A 364 -13.58 2.11 9.94
CA ALA A 364 -14.28 3.31 9.47
C ALA A 364 -14.31 3.44 7.95
N ASP A 365 -15.32 4.13 7.42
CA ASP A 365 -15.32 4.56 6.01
C ASP A 365 -14.47 5.84 5.82
N SER A 366 -14.51 6.72 6.83
CA SER A 366 -13.71 7.93 6.98
C SER A 366 -13.00 7.94 8.33
N LEU A 367 -11.68 8.11 8.34
CA LEU A 367 -10.90 8.31 9.55
C LEU A 367 -10.10 9.60 9.44
N ASP A 368 -10.43 10.60 10.27
CA ASP A 368 -9.66 11.84 10.42
C ASP A 368 -8.77 11.77 11.66
N ASN A 369 -7.50 11.46 11.46
CA ASN A 369 -6.45 11.44 12.49
C ASN A 369 -5.55 12.70 12.42
N ASN A 370 -6.03 13.83 11.91
CA ASN A 370 -5.21 15.03 11.79
C ASN A 370 -4.73 15.54 13.17
N GLN A 371 -3.42 15.67 13.35
CA GLN A 371 -2.78 15.94 14.65
C GLN A 371 -3.14 14.94 15.77
N GLY A 372 -3.72 13.79 15.44
CA GLY A 372 -4.11 12.74 16.36
C GLY A 372 -3.07 11.64 16.53
N GLU A 373 -3.25 10.81 17.54
CA GLU A 373 -2.43 9.63 17.80
C GLU A 373 -3.30 8.35 17.79
N ILE A 374 -2.96 7.39 16.94
CA ILE A 374 -3.50 6.02 16.98
C ILE A 374 -2.32 5.07 17.15
N THR A 375 -2.29 4.34 18.26
CA THR A 375 -1.12 3.56 18.66
C THR A 375 -1.46 2.19 19.19
N SER A 376 -0.55 1.24 18.94
CA SER A 376 -0.57 -0.06 19.59
C SER A 376 0.83 -0.46 20.05
N GLU A 377 0.98 -0.92 21.29
CA GLU A 377 2.20 -1.58 21.76
C GLU A 377 2.30 -3.04 21.24
N GLY A 378 1.27 -3.53 20.55
CA GLY A 378 1.31 -4.72 19.72
C GLY A 378 0.88 -4.40 18.29
N SER A 379 -0.09 -5.14 17.74
CA SER A 379 -0.55 -4.96 16.36
C SER A 379 -1.59 -3.85 16.23
N LEU A 380 -1.61 -3.18 15.07
CA LEU A 380 -2.60 -2.14 14.75
C LEU A 380 -3.22 -2.44 13.38
N SER A 381 -4.55 -2.39 13.31
CA SER A 381 -5.30 -2.56 12.06
C SER A 381 -6.26 -1.40 11.85
N ILE A 382 -6.22 -0.80 10.68
CA ILE A 382 -7.22 0.16 10.18
C ILE A 382 -7.88 -0.48 8.98
N ALA A 383 -9.20 -0.64 9.04
CA ALA A 383 -9.98 -1.30 8.00
C ALA A 383 -11.22 -0.49 7.62
N ARG A 384 -11.76 -0.78 6.44
CA ARG A 384 -12.98 -0.16 5.91
C ARG A 384 -14.21 -0.72 6.62
N HIS A 385 -15.21 0.12 6.90
CA HIS A 385 -16.48 -0.34 7.47
C HIS A 385 -17.34 -1.07 6.42
N SER A 386 -17.31 -0.63 5.14
CA SER A 386 -17.93 -1.35 4.02
C SER A 386 -16.92 -2.14 3.18
N ASN A 387 -17.19 -3.43 2.94
CA ASN A 387 -16.50 -4.27 1.94
C ASN A 387 -16.74 -3.81 0.48
N ASN A 388 -17.45 -2.69 0.27
CA ASN A 388 -17.59 -2.08 -1.04
C ASN A 388 -16.29 -1.36 -1.42
N TYR A 389 -15.43 -2.10 -2.12
CA TYR A 389 -14.18 -1.64 -2.74
C TYR A 389 -14.33 -0.45 -3.72
N HIS A 390 -15.53 0.10 -3.93
CA HIS A 390 -15.82 1.10 -4.98
C HIS A 390 -16.82 2.19 -4.54
N SER A 391 -16.91 2.51 -3.25
CA SER A 391 -17.79 3.61 -2.81
C SER A 391 -17.17 4.96 -3.14
N TRP A 392 -17.59 5.55 -4.26
CA TRP A 392 -17.31 6.93 -4.64
C TRP A 392 -17.84 7.87 -3.54
N GLY A 393 -16.94 8.32 -2.65
CA GLY A 393 -17.28 9.14 -1.49
C GLY A 393 -16.71 8.67 -0.15
N ALA A 394 -16.07 7.49 -0.07
CA ALA A 394 -15.26 7.14 1.09
C ALA A 394 -14.00 8.04 1.11
N THR A 395 -13.88 8.92 2.09
CA THR A 395 -12.75 9.86 2.25
C THR A 395 -11.45 9.15 2.66
N GLY A 396 -11.52 7.89 3.10
CA GLY A 396 -10.34 7.11 3.45
C GLY A 396 -9.75 7.55 4.79
N VAL A 397 -8.42 7.48 4.90
CA VAL A 397 -7.68 7.85 6.11
C VAL A 397 -6.95 9.16 5.87
N ASN A 398 -7.31 10.19 6.63
CA ASN A 398 -6.54 11.43 6.75
C ASN A 398 -5.62 11.32 7.98
N ASN A 399 -4.32 11.14 7.77
CA ASN A 399 -3.29 11.13 8.80
C ASN A 399 -2.39 12.38 8.70
N THR A 400 -2.89 13.50 8.18
CA THR A 400 -2.09 14.71 8.03
C THR A 400 -1.62 15.25 9.39
N ASN A 401 -0.32 15.53 9.53
CA ASN A 401 0.30 15.89 10.83
C ASN A 401 0.02 14.89 11.97
N GLY A 402 -0.51 13.70 11.65
CA GLY A 402 -0.94 12.69 12.59
C GLY A 402 0.11 11.61 12.77
N ARG A 403 -0.17 10.72 13.72
CA ARG A 403 0.69 9.58 14.03
C ARG A 403 -0.13 8.30 14.13
N ILE A 404 0.21 7.34 13.29
CA ILE A 404 -0.25 5.95 13.35
C ILE A 404 0.97 5.06 13.60
N ASN A 405 0.97 4.32 14.70
CA ASN A 405 2.15 3.58 15.14
C ASN A 405 1.84 2.23 15.78
N ALA A 406 2.41 1.17 15.21
CA ALA A 406 2.39 -0.17 15.79
C ALA A 406 3.81 -0.58 16.25
N LYS A 407 3.93 -1.15 17.45
CA LYS A 407 5.17 -1.86 17.84
C LYS A 407 5.22 -3.29 17.30
N GLY A 408 4.08 -3.86 16.93
CA GLY A 408 3.94 -5.11 16.18
C GLY A 408 3.69 -4.82 14.70
N THR A 409 2.79 -5.58 14.08
CA THR A 409 2.39 -5.41 12.68
C THR A 409 1.43 -4.22 12.52
N LEU A 410 1.59 -3.46 11.43
CA LEU A 410 0.64 -2.45 10.99
C LEU A 410 -0.06 -2.88 9.70
N THR A 411 -1.40 -2.89 9.71
CA THR A 411 -2.21 -3.06 8.51
C THR A 411 -3.11 -1.85 8.31
N VAL A 412 -3.11 -1.29 7.10
CA VAL A 412 -4.04 -0.23 6.66
C VAL A 412 -4.70 -0.68 5.36
N ASP A 413 -6.02 -0.80 5.39
CA ASP A 413 -6.88 -1.04 4.24
C ASP A 413 -7.90 0.10 4.17
N SER A 414 -7.77 0.95 3.14
CA SER A 414 -8.64 2.11 2.91
C SER A 414 -8.71 2.45 1.42
N ALA A 415 -9.70 3.26 0.99
CA ALA A 415 -9.73 3.74 -0.40
C ALA A 415 -8.59 4.72 -0.66
N ASN A 416 -8.41 5.69 0.24
CA ASN A 416 -7.35 6.68 0.15
C ASN A 416 -6.59 6.74 1.48
N LEU A 417 -5.31 7.09 1.42
CA LEU A 417 -4.50 7.42 2.59
C LEU A 417 -3.72 8.71 2.31
N ASP A 418 -4.05 9.78 3.04
CA ASP A 418 -3.26 11.00 3.08
C ASP A 418 -2.40 11.02 4.34
N ASN A 419 -1.11 10.77 4.17
CA ASN A 419 -0.08 10.82 5.21
C ASN A 419 0.78 12.10 5.10
N SER A 420 0.26 13.18 4.52
CA SER A 420 1.07 14.40 4.30
C SER A 420 1.52 15.03 5.62
N SER A 421 2.82 15.26 5.78
CA SER A 421 3.44 15.67 7.05
C SER A 421 3.12 14.75 8.25
N GLY A 422 2.58 13.57 8.00
CA GLY A 422 2.20 12.57 8.99
C GLY A 422 3.26 11.49 9.17
N SER A 423 3.00 10.59 10.11
CA SER A 423 3.83 9.40 10.32
C SER A 423 3.00 8.12 10.37
N LEU A 424 3.43 7.14 9.59
CA LEU A 424 2.94 5.77 9.57
C LEU A 424 4.10 4.84 9.93
N THR A 425 4.06 4.20 11.10
CA THR A 425 5.22 3.48 11.63
C THR A 425 4.87 2.09 12.14
N SER A 426 5.73 1.13 11.84
CA SER A 426 5.66 -0.24 12.33
C SER A 426 7.06 -0.69 12.75
N ASN A 427 7.20 -1.27 13.95
CA ASN A 427 8.44 -1.96 14.33
C ASN A 427 8.47 -3.41 13.81
N GLY A 428 7.32 -3.95 13.39
CA GLY A 428 7.21 -5.23 12.69
C GLY A 428 6.97 -5.02 11.19
N SER A 429 6.27 -5.97 10.58
CA SER A 429 5.85 -5.88 9.18
C SER A 429 4.78 -4.81 8.96
N MET A 430 4.65 -4.33 7.73
CA MET A 430 3.64 -3.35 7.33
C MET A 430 2.92 -3.80 6.06
N SER A 431 1.60 -3.62 6.03
CA SER A 431 0.77 -3.79 4.82
C SER A 431 -0.15 -2.59 4.67
N VAL A 432 0.07 -1.80 3.61
CA VAL A 432 -0.80 -0.68 3.22
C VAL A 432 -1.40 -1.02 1.87
N ASN A 433 -2.73 -1.16 1.81
CA ASN A 433 -3.48 -1.43 0.58
C ASN A 433 -4.50 -0.32 0.38
N VAL A 434 -4.27 0.52 -0.63
CA VAL A 434 -5.13 1.67 -0.94
C VAL A 434 -5.29 1.88 -2.44
N ASP A 435 -6.25 2.70 -2.87
CA ASP A 435 -6.32 3.14 -4.27
C ASP A 435 -5.34 4.30 -4.50
N THR A 436 -5.35 5.29 -3.60
CA THR A 436 -4.43 6.42 -3.64
C THR A 436 -3.68 6.60 -2.32
N LEU A 437 -2.37 6.83 -2.44
CA LEU A 437 -1.49 7.15 -1.32
C LEU A 437 -0.78 8.48 -1.57
N THR A 438 -0.99 9.45 -0.68
CA THR A 438 -0.24 10.71 -0.64
C THR A 438 0.65 10.70 0.60
N ASN A 439 1.97 10.70 0.41
CA ASN A 439 2.98 10.73 1.47
C ASN A 439 3.86 11.98 1.40
N ASN A 440 3.30 13.12 0.97
CA ASN A 440 4.07 14.33 0.75
C ASN A 440 4.59 14.93 2.06
N ASN A 441 5.92 15.09 2.19
CA ASN A 441 6.59 15.43 3.45
C ASN A 441 6.28 14.45 4.61
N GLY A 442 5.69 13.30 4.33
CA GLY A 442 5.31 12.28 5.29
C GLY A 442 6.40 11.22 5.46
N VAL A 443 6.27 10.43 6.52
CA VAL A 443 7.15 9.28 6.79
C VAL A 443 6.32 8.01 6.89
N ILE A 444 6.69 7.01 6.09
CA ILE A 444 6.23 5.62 6.21
C ILE A 444 7.47 4.79 6.53
N SER A 445 7.54 4.22 7.74
CA SER A 445 8.70 3.45 8.20
C SER A 445 8.26 2.11 8.77
N ALA A 446 8.77 1.02 8.20
CA ALA A 446 8.52 -0.33 8.67
C ALA A 446 9.77 -0.99 9.27
N GLY A 447 9.58 -2.06 10.02
CA GLY A 447 10.65 -2.87 10.58
C GLY A 447 11.10 -3.98 9.62
N ASN A 448 11.70 -5.02 10.19
CA ASN A 448 12.19 -6.16 9.43
C ASN A 448 11.05 -7.07 8.93
N GLY A 449 11.30 -7.82 7.85
CA GLY A 449 10.35 -8.74 7.22
C GLY A 449 9.75 -8.20 5.93
N TRP A 450 8.58 -8.73 5.56
CA TRP A 450 7.87 -8.34 4.34
C TRP A 450 7.02 -7.10 4.59
N ASN A 451 7.29 -6.05 3.84
CA ASN A 451 6.62 -4.77 3.92
C ASN A 451 6.04 -4.42 2.55
N MET A 452 4.73 -4.18 2.51
CA MET A 452 4.00 -3.93 1.28
C MET A 452 3.29 -2.59 1.36
N ILE A 453 3.60 -1.71 0.41
CA ILE A 453 2.88 -0.48 0.14
C ILE A 453 2.30 -0.60 -1.27
N ASN A 454 1.00 -0.86 -1.36
CA ASN A 454 0.30 -1.09 -2.61
C ASN A 454 -0.76 -0.01 -2.83
N ALA A 455 -0.56 0.78 -3.89
CA ALA A 455 -1.48 1.80 -4.35
C ALA A 455 -1.66 1.74 -5.88
N SER A 456 -2.81 2.21 -6.37
CA SER A 456 -2.95 2.46 -7.82
C SER A 456 -2.16 3.70 -8.23
N VAL A 457 -2.23 4.76 -7.41
CA VAL A 457 -1.43 5.99 -7.56
C VAL A 457 -0.73 6.28 -6.23
N LEU A 458 0.59 6.43 -6.29
CA LEU A 458 1.43 6.72 -5.13
C LEU A 458 2.19 8.02 -5.37
N ASN A 459 2.02 9.00 -4.47
CA ASN A 459 2.84 10.19 -4.40
C ASN A 459 3.71 10.13 -3.14
N ASN A 460 5.03 10.02 -3.31
CA ASN A 460 6.04 10.09 -2.25
C ASN A 460 6.91 11.36 -2.38
N ASP A 461 6.38 12.43 -2.97
CA ASP A 461 7.16 13.63 -3.23
C ASP A 461 7.59 14.29 -1.92
N ASN A 462 8.87 14.63 -1.77
CA ASN A 462 9.46 15.12 -0.51
C ASN A 462 9.26 14.19 0.71
N GLY A 463 8.74 12.98 0.48
CA GLY A 463 8.39 12.00 1.51
C GLY A 463 9.48 10.96 1.70
N VAL A 464 9.31 10.15 2.74
CA VAL A 464 10.17 9.00 3.02
C VAL A 464 9.32 7.74 3.13
N ILE A 465 9.65 6.73 2.34
CA ILE A 465 9.23 5.34 2.54
C ILE A 465 10.47 4.53 2.84
N GLN A 466 10.52 3.89 4.01
CA GLN A 466 11.67 3.11 4.41
C GLN A 466 11.32 1.82 5.15
N ALA A 467 12.20 0.83 5.06
CA ALA A 467 12.17 -0.35 5.91
C ALA A 467 13.57 -0.71 6.43
N GLN A 468 13.62 -1.31 7.63
CA GLN A 468 14.86 -1.58 8.35
C GLN A 468 15.12 -3.08 8.51
N GLY A 469 16.40 -3.46 8.53
CA GLY A 469 16.86 -4.83 8.69
C GLY A 469 17.34 -5.44 7.38
N ARG A 470 18.51 -6.07 7.40
CA ARG A 470 19.15 -6.62 6.20
C ARG A 470 18.29 -7.63 5.43
N ASP A 471 17.40 -8.35 6.12
CA ASP A 471 16.53 -9.38 5.52
C ASP A 471 15.14 -8.84 5.14
N SER A 472 14.91 -7.53 5.26
CA SER A 472 13.62 -6.94 4.93
C SER A 472 13.39 -6.96 3.40
N GLN A 473 12.13 -7.07 3.02
CA GLN A 473 11.67 -6.93 1.64
C GLN A 473 10.66 -5.79 1.61
N LEU A 474 10.95 -4.74 0.84
CA LEU A 474 10.05 -3.61 0.67
C LEU A 474 9.46 -3.63 -0.74
N GLN A 475 8.17 -3.91 -0.85
CA GLN A 475 7.42 -3.75 -2.08
C GLN A 475 6.72 -2.38 -2.10
N VAL A 476 6.98 -1.58 -3.12
CA VAL A 476 6.31 -0.31 -3.37
C VAL A 476 5.65 -0.37 -4.75
N SER A 477 4.33 -0.48 -4.77
CA SER A 477 3.55 -0.56 -6.00
C SER A 477 2.73 0.71 -6.17
N GLY A 478 2.98 1.43 -7.27
CA GLY A 478 2.13 2.49 -7.80
C GLY A 478 1.61 2.03 -9.15
N ASN A 479 0.64 1.11 -9.16
CA ASN A 479 0.31 0.27 -10.32
C ASN A 479 0.08 1.07 -11.62
N ASN A 480 -0.44 2.29 -11.51
CA ASN A 480 -0.50 3.25 -12.60
C ASN A 480 0.69 4.23 -12.59
N MET A 481 0.96 4.86 -11.44
CA MET A 481 2.03 5.83 -11.30
C MET A 481 2.57 5.89 -9.86
N LEU A 482 3.89 5.90 -9.73
CA LEU A 482 4.66 6.18 -8.54
C LEU A 482 5.50 7.45 -8.78
N SER A 483 5.16 8.54 -8.10
CA SER A 483 5.96 9.77 -8.07
C SER A 483 6.85 9.76 -6.83
N ASN A 484 8.14 10.00 -7.00
CA ASN A 484 9.13 10.08 -5.92
C ASN A 484 9.94 11.38 -6.03
N HIS A 485 9.30 12.52 -6.35
CA HIS A 485 10.03 13.76 -6.60
C HIS A 485 10.67 14.30 -5.33
N ASN A 486 12.00 14.46 -5.31
CA ASN A 486 12.75 14.82 -4.10
C ASN A 486 12.47 13.88 -2.90
N GLY A 487 11.90 12.70 -3.16
CA GLY A 487 11.52 11.72 -2.16
C GLY A 487 12.60 10.67 -1.95
N ILE A 488 12.46 9.92 -0.87
CA ILE A 488 13.35 8.80 -0.53
C ILE A 488 12.53 7.52 -0.44
N ILE A 489 12.96 6.49 -1.16
CA ILE A 489 12.53 5.11 -0.97
C ILE A 489 13.78 4.30 -0.60
N HIS A 490 13.80 3.73 0.60
CA HIS A 490 14.99 3.06 1.12
C HIS A 490 14.67 1.72 1.77
N ASN A 491 15.54 0.73 1.60
CA ASN A 491 15.48 -0.50 2.37
C ASN A 491 16.88 -1.05 2.66
N ASP A 492 17.11 -1.50 3.90
CA ASP A 492 18.36 -2.20 4.25
C ASP A 492 18.52 -3.54 3.50
N GLY A 493 17.40 -4.19 3.16
CA GLY A 493 17.34 -5.39 2.32
C GLY A 493 17.09 -5.07 0.85
N SER A 494 16.15 -5.79 0.22
CA SER A 494 15.82 -5.60 -1.22
C SER A 494 14.56 -4.78 -1.43
N ILE A 495 14.45 -4.11 -2.56
CA ILE A 495 13.27 -3.34 -2.98
C ILE A 495 12.65 -3.98 -4.21
N SER A 496 11.31 -4.07 -4.24
CA SER A 496 10.54 -4.33 -5.45
C SER A 496 9.64 -3.14 -5.78
N ILE A 497 9.77 -2.58 -6.99
CA ILE A 497 8.94 -1.48 -7.49
C ILE A 497 8.08 -1.98 -8.65
N ASN A 498 6.78 -1.68 -8.59
CA ASN A 498 5.85 -2.00 -9.67
C ASN A 498 5.09 -0.75 -10.14
N GLY A 499 4.95 -0.61 -11.46
CA GLY A 499 4.23 0.49 -12.11
C GLY A 499 5.14 1.53 -12.77
N ALA A 500 4.55 2.59 -13.35
CA ALA A 500 5.34 3.69 -13.92
C ALA A 500 6.04 4.46 -12.79
N LEU A 501 7.35 4.68 -12.91
CA LEU A 501 8.14 5.38 -11.90
C LEU A 501 8.65 6.72 -12.46
N ASP A 502 8.32 7.79 -11.75
CA ASP A 502 8.97 9.09 -11.89
C ASP A 502 9.81 9.37 -10.65
N ASN A 503 11.13 9.25 -10.80
CA ASN A 503 12.11 9.43 -9.74
C ASN A 503 12.85 10.77 -9.86
N THR A 504 12.28 11.78 -10.53
CA THR A 504 12.90 13.10 -10.73
C THR A 504 13.39 13.73 -9.42
N SER A 505 14.68 14.02 -9.30
CA SER A 505 15.37 14.49 -8.09
C SER A 505 15.22 13.56 -6.85
N GLY A 506 14.67 12.36 -7.03
CA GLY A 506 14.42 11.38 -5.98
C GLY A 506 15.58 10.40 -5.77
N THR A 507 15.57 9.74 -4.61
CA THR A 507 16.53 8.68 -4.29
C THR A 507 15.81 7.37 -3.99
N ILE A 508 16.22 6.30 -4.67
CA ILE A 508 15.81 4.93 -4.40
C ILE A 508 17.07 4.14 -4.07
N SER A 509 17.12 3.50 -2.90
CA SER A 509 18.32 2.76 -2.49
C SER A 509 18.00 1.47 -1.74
N ALA A 510 18.64 0.38 -2.13
CA ALA A 510 18.54 -0.92 -1.46
C ALA A 510 19.92 -1.39 -0.99
N GLY A 511 20.01 -1.92 0.23
CA GLY A 511 21.23 -2.55 0.72
C GLY A 511 21.58 -3.85 0.00
N GLN A 512 20.60 -4.50 -0.63
CA GLN A 512 20.78 -5.68 -1.49
C GLN A 512 20.32 -5.37 -2.92
N ASP A 513 19.24 -5.99 -3.39
CA ASP A 513 18.81 -5.93 -4.78
C ASP A 513 17.67 -4.94 -5.01
N ILE A 514 17.56 -4.40 -6.21
CA ILE A 514 16.36 -3.70 -6.69
C ILE A 514 15.76 -4.48 -7.86
N PHE A 515 14.49 -4.85 -7.72
CA PHE A 515 13.66 -5.40 -8.77
C PHE A 515 12.65 -4.36 -9.21
N MET A 516 12.59 -4.04 -10.49
CA MET A 516 11.64 -3.07 -11.02
C MET A 516 10.91 -3.61 -12.24
N TYR A 517 9.59 -3.59 -12.20
CA TYR A 517 8.73 -3.96 -13.33
C TYR A 517 7.72 -2.84 -13.57
N GLY A 518 7.92 -2.07 -14.64
CA GLY A 518 7.14 -0.85 -14.88
C GLY A 518 6.84 -0.58 -16.35
N SER A 519 5.88 0.30 -16.59
CA SER A 519 5.61 0.78 -17.94
C SER A 519 6.61 1.86 -18.36
N SER A 520 7.06 2.71 -17.45
CA SER A 520 8.04 3.77 -17.73
C SER A 520 8.95 4.04 -16.54
N TYR A 521 10.15 4.54 -16.81
CA TYR A 521 11.12 5.07 -15.85
C TYR A 521 11.57 6.47 -16.27
N TYR A 522 11.41 7.44 -15.39
CA TYR A 522 11.86 8.83 -15.58
C TYR A 522 12.81 9.24 -14.45
N SER A 523 13.84 10.00 -14.83
CA SER A 523 14.81 10.59 -13.91
C SER A 523 15.39 11.88 -14.50
N ASP A 524 15.94 12.72 -13.62
CA ASP A 524 16.74 13.90 -13.92
C ASP A 524 18.18 13.75 -13.39
N LEU A 525 19.00 14.79 -13.54
CA LEU A 525 20.40 14.79 -13.13
C LEU A 525 20.61 14.48 -11.63
N ALA A 526 19.69 14.88 -10.75
CA ALA A 526 19.83 14.69 -9.31
C ALA A 526 19.31 13.33 -8.83
N SER A 527 18.63 12.58 -9.71
CA SER A 527 17.99 11.31 -9.39
C SER A 527 19.01 10.20 -9.12
N LYS A 528 18.67 9.30 -8.20
CA LYS A 528 19.47 8.11 -7.86
C LYS A 528 18.62 6.86 -7.74
N LEU A 529 19.09 5.76 -8.31
CA LEU A 529 18.60 4.40 -8.10
C LEU A 529 19.82 3.48 -7.90
N GLU A 530 20.05 3.06 -6.65
CA GLU A 530 21.30 2.41 -6.23
C GLU A 530 21.02 1.11 -5.45
N ALA A 531 21.62 0.00 -5.88
CA ALA A 531 21.53 -1.29 -5.20
C ALA A 531 22.91 -1.74 -4.72
N GLY A 532 23.01 -2.22 -3.48
CA GLY A 532 24.26 -2.80 -2.94
C GLY A 532 24.67 -4.10 -3.65
N HIS A 533 23.71 -4.81 -4.24
CA HIS A 533 23.92 -6.00 -5.07
C HIS A 533 23.43 -5.74 -6.50
N ASN A 534 22.35 -6.41 -6.94
CA ASN A 534 21.93 -6.41 -8.34
C ASN A 534 20.77 -5.46 -8.61
N ILE A 535 20.66 -5.02 -9.86
CA ILE A 535 19.45 -4.38 -10.38
C ILE A 535 18.88 -5.26 -11.49
N ASP A 536 17.63 -5.66 -11.36
CA ASP A 536 16.84 -6.26 -12.44
C ASP A 536 15.66 -5.34 -12.77
N MET A 537 15.72 -4.70 -13.92
CA MET A 537 14.77 -3.67 -14.34
C MET A 537 14.16 -4.03 -15.69
N THR A 538 12.83 -4.10 -15.74
CA THR A 538 12.06 -4.21 -16.97
C THR A 538 11.15 -3.00 -17.13
N VAL A 539 11.30 -2.30 -18.26
CA VAL A 539 10.52 -1.11 -18.59
C VAL A 539 9.88 -1.27 -19.97
N ALA A 540 8.55 -1.34 -20.04
CA ALA A 540 7.85 -1.69 -21.28
C ALA A 540 7.84 -0.56 -22.34
N ASN A 541 7.78 0.70 -21.91
CA ASN A 541 7.60 1.87 -22.78
C ASN A 541 8.82 2.80 -22.74
N THR A 542 8.83 3.79 -21.85
CA THR A 542 9.84 4.87 -21.84
C THR A 542 10.90 4.60 -20.80
N PHE A 543 12.17 4.59 -21.22
CA PHE A 543 13.31 4.58 -20.32
C PHE A 543 14.10 5.88 -20.48
N GLN A 544 14.11 6.72 -19.45
CA GLN A 544 14.87 7.97 -19.41
C GLN A 544 15.77 8.01 -18.17
N ASN A 545 17.05 7.69 -18.36
CA ASN A 545 18.07 7.84 -17.33
C ASN A 545 18.88 9.13 -17.55
N ALA A 546 18.64 10.15 -16.74
CA ALA A 546 19.48 11.35 -16.69
C ALA A 546 20.31 11.44 -15.39
N GLY A 547 20.01 10.61 -14.40
CA GLY A 547 20.66 10.56 -13.09
C GLY A 547 21.64 9.40 -12.95
N THR A 548 21.72 8.84 -11.75
CA THR A 548 22.55 7.66 -11.44
C THR A 548 21.71 6.40 -11.34
N LEU A 549 22.06 5.39 -12.13
CA LEU A 549 21.57 4.02 -12.02
C LEU A 549 22.77 3.11 -11.72
N ALA A 550 22.89 2.59 -10.49
CA ALA A 550 24.09 1.89 -10.05
C ALA A 550 23.80 0.56 -9.32
N ALA A 551 24.51 -0.49 -9.71
CA ALA A 551 24.49 -1.80 -9.06
C ALA A 551 25.89 -2.15 -8.54
N GLY A 552 26.00 -2.53 -7.26
CA GLY A 552 27.25 -3.02 -6.67
C GLY A 552 27.67 -4.41 -7.16
N GLN A 553 26.83 -5.07 -7.97
CA GLN A 553 27.13 -6.31 -8.67
C GLN A 553 26.60 -6.24 -10.11
N ASN A 554 25.67 -7.10 -10.51
CA ASN A 554 25.21 -7.19 -11.89
C ASN A 554 23.98 -6.30 -12.14
N MET A 555 23.81 -5.89 -13.38
CA MET A 555 22.64 -5.16 -13.83
C MET A 555 22.04 -5.86 -15.05
N SER A 556 20.74 -6.15 -14.98
CA SER A 556 19.91 -6.60 -16.09
C SER A 556 18.88 -5.51 -16.39
N LEU A 557 18.92 -4.98 -17.61
CA LEU A 557 18.02 -3.93 -18.05
C LEU A 557 17.32 -4.37 -19.33
N THR A 558 16.02 -4.63 -19.24
CA THR A 558 15.16 -4.96 -20.38
C THR A 558 14.24 -3.78 -20.68
N ILE A 559 14.37 -3.21 -21.87
CA ILE A 559 13.58 -2.04 -22.32
C ILE A 559 12.75 -2.42 -23.55
N GLY A 560 11.47 -2.09 -23.54
CA GLY A 560 10.52 -2.44 -24.60
C GLY A 560 9.68 -3.67 -24.25
N SER A 561 8.78 -4.07 -25.16
CA SER A 561 7.94 -5.24 -24.99
C SER A 561 8.47 -6.45 -25.76
N ASN A 562 8.21 -7.65 -25.25
CA ASN A 562 8.57 -8.92 -25.92
C ASN A 562 7.64 -9.25 -27.12
N GLY A 563 6.88 -8.28 -27.63
CA GLY A 563 5.87 -8.47 -28.67
C GLY A 563 6.29 -7.91 -30.03
N TRP A 564 6.18 -8.73 -31.09
CA TRP A 564 6.33 -8.28 -32.47
C TRP A 564 5.30 -7.16 -32.77
N ASN A 565 5.75 -6.02 -33.29
CA ASN A 565 4.96 -4.83 -33.67
C ASN A 565 4.58 -3.81 -32.56
N SER A 566 5.29 -3.78 -31.44
CA SER A 566 5.13 -2.68 -30.47
C SER A 566 6.26 -1.66 -30.60
N TYR A 567 5.91 -0.40 -30.87
CA TYR A 567 6.84 0.72 -30.80
C TYR A 567 7.23 0.93 -29.33
N GLY A 568 8.44 0.52 -28.93
CA GLY A 568 8.98 0.90 -27.63
C GLY A 568 9.11 2.43 -27.56
N GLY A 569 8.88 2.98 -26.37
CA GLY A 569 9.07 4.41 -26.11
C GLY A 569 10.54 4.82 -26.27
N PRO A 570 10.85 6.12 -26.10
CA PRO A 570 12.23 6.58 -26.13
C PRO A 570 13.06 5.86 -25.05
N ALA A 571 14.22 5.37 -25.44
CA ALA A 571 15.22 4.78 -24.56
C ALA A 571 16.48 5.64 -24.59
N GLN A 572 16.74 6.36 -23.50
CA GLN A 572 17.78 7.37 -23.43
C GLN A 572 18.57 7.25 -22.12
N ASN A 573 19.90 7.30 -22.25
CA ASN A 573 20.82 7.49 -21.14
C ASN A 573 21.63 8.78 -21.37
N SER A 574 21.30 9.84 -20.65
CA SER A 574 22.09 11.06 -20.54
C SER A 574 22.83 11.19 -19.19
N GLY A 575 22.56 10.27 -18.26
CA GLY A 575 23.19 10.18 -16.94
C GLY A 575 24.30 9.12 -16.88
N SER A 576 24.35 8.39 -15.77
CA SER A 576 25.28 7.28 -15.55
C SER A 576 24.52 5.97 -15.34
N ILE A 577 24.95 4.93 -16.06
CA ILE A 577 24.60 3.53 -15.80
C ILE A 577 25.88 2.82 -15.38
N THR A 578 25.90 2.23 -14.18
CA THR A 578 27.11 1.61 -13.62
C THR A 578 26.80 0.26 -12.99
N ALA A 579 27.55 -0.77 -13.35
CA ALA A 579 27.52 -2.08 -12.70
C ALA A 579 28.94 -2.49 -12.33
N ASP A 580 29.22 -2.76 -11.05
CA ASP A 580 30.55 -3.25 -10.65
C ASP A 580 30.85 -4.64 -11.23
N GLY A 581 29.80 -5.40 -11.59
CA GLY A 581 29.86 -6.69 -12.30
C GLY A 581 29.44 -6.57 -13.77
N ASN A 582 28.58 -7.50 -14.21
CA ASN A 582 28.15 -7.57 -15.60
C ASN A 582 26.92 -6.67 -15.86
N LEU A 583 26.90 -5.99 -17.00
CA LEU A 583 25.70 -5.32 -17.53
C LEU A 583 25.15 -6.09 -18.72
N ASN A 584 23.92 -6.59 -18.59
CA ASN A 584 23.11 -7.05 -19.71
C ASN A 584 22.05 -5.99 -20.02
N LEU A 585 22.10 -5.45 -21.24
CA LEU A 585 21.12 -4.49 -21.74
C LEU A 585 20.42 -5.06 -22.97
N GLN A 586 19.13 -5.30 -22.84
CA GLN A 586 18.28 -5.84 -23.90
C GLN A 586 17.21 -4.83 -24.31
N MET A 587 17.10 -4.56 -25.62
CA MET A 587 16.05 -3.72 -26.20
C MET A 587 15.79 -4.08 -27.66
N ASN A 588 14.56 -4.38 -28.04
CA ASN A 588 14.23 -4.97 -29.35
C ASN A 588 13.40 -4.07 -30.29
N SER A 589 13.03 -2.85 -29.87
CA SER A 589 11.94 -2.11 -30.53
C SER A 589 12.29 -0.73 -31.11
N SER A 590 13.45 -0.13 -30.76
CA SER A 590 13.81 1.25 -31.15
C SER A 590 15.32 1.52 -31.08
N VAL A 591 15.72 2.80 -31.05
CA VAL A 591 17.11 3.26 -30.86
C VAL A 591 17.40 3.52 -29.38
N PHE A 592 18.48 2.94 -28.87
CA PHE A 592 19.02 3.25 -27.55
C PHE A 592 20.01 4.41 -27.70
N ASN A 593 19.68 5.57 -27.14
CA ASN A 593 20.50 6.77 -27.26
C ASN A 593 21.34 6.95 -25.99
N ASN A 594 22.65 6.76 -26.11
CA ASN A 594 23.59 7.07 -25.06
C ASN A 594 24.30 8.40 -25.34
N SER A 595 24.04 9.41 -24.51
CA SER A 595 24.82 10.66 -24.45
C SER A 595 25.54 10.84 -23.11
N GLY A 596 25.26 9.98 -22.13
CA GLY A 596 25.91 9.94 -20.82
C GLY A 596 27.05 8.92 -20.76
N ALA A 597 27.20 8.29 -19.59
CA ALA A 597 28.19 7.26 -19.33
C ALA A 597 27.53 5.90 -19.07
N ILE A 598 28.12 4.85 -19.64
CA ILE A 598 27.84 3.46 -19.31
C ILE A 598 29.16 2.81 -18.92
N HIS A 599 29.22 2.23 -17.73
CA HIS A 599 30.39 1.53 -17.22
C HIS A 599 30.01 0.20 -16.61
N ALA A 600 30.74 -0.86 -16.94
CA ALA A 600 30.62 -2.14 -16.26
C ALA A 600 31.96 -2.89 -16.20
N ASN A 601 32.03 -3.99 -15.45
CA ASN A 601 33.15 -4.91 -15.59
C ASN A 601 33.11 -5.68 -16.92
N GLN A 602 31.92 -6.04 -17.38
CA GLN A 602 31.65 -6.74 -18.64
C GLN A 602 30.31 -6.26 -19.21
N MET A 603 30.19 -6.13 -20.54
CA MET A 603 28.93 -5.70 -21.17
C MET A 603 28.45 -6.64 -22.27
N ASP A 604 27.16 -6.97 -22.21
CA ASP A 604 26.41 -7.61 -23.28
C ASP A 604 25.22 -6.71 -23.68
N LEU A 605 25.30 -6.11 -24.86
CA LEU A 605 24.31 -5.17 -25.39
C LEU A 605 23.55 -5.80 -26.56
N GLN A 606 22.29 -6.16 -26.35
CA GLN A 606 21.39 -6.72 -27.36
C GLN A 606 20.33 -5.67 -27.71
N LEU A 607 20.58 -4.90 -28.78
CA LEU A 607 19.82 -3.69 -29.09
C LEU A 607 19.20 -3.77 -30.49
N SER A 608 18.11 -3.05 -30.77
CA SER A 608 17.68 -2.83 -32.15
C SER A 608 18.64 -1.86 -32.82
N ASP A 609 18.81 -0.64 -32.31
CA ASP A 609 19.85 0.28 -32.77
C ASP A 609 20.57 0.90 -31.57
N LEU A 610 21.86 1.18 -31.73
CA LEU A 610 22.68 1.90 -30.74
C LEU A 610 23.14 3.24 -31.33
N ALA A 611 22.74 4.34 -30.72
CA ALA A 611 23.28 5.67 -30.99
C ALA A 611 24.11 6.13 -29.79
N ASN A 612 25.43 6.10 -29.92
CA ASN A 612 26.37 6.54 -28.90
C ASN A 612 27.01 7.87 -29.27
N SER A 613 26.86 8.84 -28.38
CA SER A 613 27.54 10.14 -28.37
C SER A 613 28.21 10.44 -27.03
N GLY A 614 28.04 9.56 -26.05
CA GLY A 614 28.69 9.60 -24.75
C GLY A 614 29.81 8.55 -24.66
N THR A 615 29.99 7.99 -23.46
CA THR A 615 30.99 6.96 -23.20
C THR A 615 30.33 5.62 -22.88
N ILE A 616 30.84 4.54 -23.49
CA ILE A 616 30.54 3.15 -23.16
C ILE A 616 31.89 2.50 -22.84
N SER A 617 32.09 2.07 -21.60
CA SER A 617 33.39 1.55 -21.14
C SER A 617 33.25 0.25 -20.33
N SER A 618 34.16 -0.69 -20.55
CA SER A 618 34.23 -1.95 -19.80
C SER A 618 35.64 -2.17 -19.27
N ASN A 619 35.77 -2.74 -18.07
CA ASN A 619 37.08 -3.23 -17.59
C ASN A 619 37.53 -4.51 -18.32
N ASN A 620 36.58 -5.28 -18.87
CA ASN A 620 36.83 -6.49 -19.66
C ASN A 620 36.25 -6.31 -21.08
N ASP A 621 35.39 -7.22 -21.55
CA ASP A 621 34.87 -7.20 -22.90
C ASP A 621 33.62 -6.34 -23.04
N ILE A 622 33.38 -5.90 -24.28
CA ILE A 622 32.13 -5.29 -24.74
C ILE A 622 31.62 -6.11 -25.92
N ASN A 623 30.45 -6.74 -25.75
CA ASN A 623 29.74 -7.44 -26.83
C ASN A 623 28.51 -6.62 -27.25
N VAL A 624 28.49 -6.16 -28.50
CA VAL A 624 27.35 -5.43 -29.08
C VAL A 624 26.74 -6.24 -30.20
N ASN A 625 25.45 -6.54 -30.07
CA ASN A 625 24.61 -7.07 -31.13
C ASN A 625 23.49 -6.05 -31.38
N ALA A 626 23.57 -5.35 -32.52
CA ALA A 626 22.59 -4.35 -32.91
C ALA A 626 22.30 -4.38 -34.41
N ASN A 627 21.15 -3.89 -34.87
CA ASN A 627 20.91 -3.69 -36.30
C ASN A 627 21.84 -2.60 -36.84
N ASN A 628 21.94 -1.46 -36.15
CA ASN A 628 22.86 -0.39 -36.52
C ASN A 628 23.60 0.15 -35.29
N VAL A 629 24.89 0.48 -35.48
CA VAL A 629 25.73 1.12 -34.47
C VAL A 629 26.21 2.47 -35.01
N TYR A 630 25.72 3.54 -34.41
CA TYR A 630 26.08 4.92 -34.68
C TYR A 630 26.94 5.45 -33.53
N ASN A 631 28.26 5.41 -33.65
CA ASN A 631 29.19 6.00 -32.68
C ASN A 631 29.62 7.39 -33.18
N LEU A 632 28.77 8.38 -32.95
CA LEU A 632 28.84 9.71 -33.58
C LEU A 632 28.92 10.81 -32.52
N MET A 633 29.19 12.05 -32.94
CA MET A 633 29.29 13.22 -32.07
C MET A 633 30.32 13.05 -30.95
N HIS A 634 31.49 12.50 -31.28
CA HIS A 634 32.57 12.17 -30.34
C HIS A 634 32.25 11.02 -29.36
N GLY A 635 31.41 10.08 -29.78
CA GLY A 635 31.12 8.87 -29.03
C GLY A 635 32.38 8.03 -28.78
N ASN A 636 32.50 7.49 -27.57
CA ASN A 636 33.61 6.65 -27.14
C ASN A 636 33.10 5.27 -26.72
N MET A 637 33.64 4.22 -27.33
CA MET A 637 33.49 2.83 -26.89
C MET A 637 34.87 2.26 -26.55
N ASN A 638 35.09 1.87 -25.29
CA ASN A 638 36.40 1.42 -24.81
C ASN A 638 36.28 0.12 -23.99
N ALA A 639 36.81 -0.98 -24.52
CA ALA A 639 36.93 -2.25 -23.81
C ALA A 639 38.34 -2.41 -23.24
N GLY A 640 38.45 -2.75 -21.95
CA GLY A 640 39.73 -3.08 -21.32
C GLY A 640 40.36 -4.37 -21.86
N HIS A 641 39.55 -5.29 -22.38
CA HIS A 641 40.00 -6.49 -23.11
C HIS A 641 39.58 -6.41 -24.58
N SER A 642 38.55 -7.15 -25.02
CA SER A 642 38.12 -7.17 -26.43
C SER A 642 36.80 -6.44 -26.67
N ILE A 643 36.63 -5.86 -27.85
CA ILE A 643 35.33 -5.35 -28.32
C ILE A 643 34.82 -6.17 -29.50
N SER A 644 33.62 -6.73 -29.37
CA SER A 644 32.95 -7.47 -30.43
C SER A 644 31.68 -6.73 -30.84
N ILE A 645 31.61 -6.29 -32.11
CA ILE A 645 30.44 -5.60 -32.66
C ILE A 645 29.88 -6.40 -33.83
N ASN A 646 28.67 -6.91 -33.66
CA ASN A 646 27.88 -7.52 -34.72
C ASN A 646 26.76 -6.56 -35.12
N THR A 647 26.80 -6.06 -36.35
CA THR A 647 25.84 -5.07 -36.84
C THR A 647 25.57 -5.15 -38.34
N SER A 648 24.43 -4.60 -38.80
CA SER A 648 24.22 -4.38 -40.23
C SER A 648 25.01 -3.17 -40.73
N SER A 649 25.03 -2.09 -39.95
CA SER A 649 25.76 -0.87 -40.29
C SER A 649 26.59 -0.37 -39.11
N LEU A 650 27.83 0.06 -39.40
CA LEU A 650 28.72 0.71 -38.43
C LEU A 650 29.14 2.07 -38.94
N MET A 651 28.85 3.13 -38.17
CA MET A 651 29.21 4.50 -38.50
C MET A 651 29.99 5.15 -37.36
N THR A 652 31.10 5.81 -37.71
CA THR A 652 31.87 6.65 -36.80
C THR A 652 32.10 8.03 -37.41
N ASP A 653 32.14 9.07 -36.57
CA ASP A 653 32.52 10.42 -36.99
C ASP A 653 33.90 10.87 -36.46
N THR A 654 34.41 11.96 -37.03
CA THR A 654 35.68 12.55 -36.59
C THR A 654 35.67 12.84 -35.08
N GLY A 655 36.61 12.22 -34.36
CA GLY A 655 36.75 12.34 -32.91
C GLY A 655 35.99 11.28 -32.11
N SER A 656 35.16 10.45 -32.75
CA SER A 656 34.61 9.23 -32.14
C SER A 656 35.66 8.11 -32.13
N THR A 657 35.64 7.29 -31.08
CA THR A 657 36.61 6.21 -30.84
C THR A 657 35.92 4.88 -30.57
N ILE A 658 36.48 3.80 -31.13
CA ILE A 658 36.21 2.41 -30.77
C ILE A 658 37.57 1.78 -30.45
N HIS A 659 37.77 1.42 -29.19
CA HIS A 659 39.06 0.98 -28.67
C HIS A 659 38.94 -0.36 -27.91
N ALA A 660 39.91 -1.23 -28.10
CA ALA A 660 40.10 -2.47 -27.34
C ALA A 660 41.53 -2.61 -26.81
N GLY A 661 41.66 -3.03 -25.56
CA GLY A 661 42.94 -3.37 -24.94
C GLY A 661 43.58 -4.66 -25.43
N GLU A 662 42.84 -5.51 -26.16
CA GLU A 662 43.35 -6.64 -26.92
C GLU A 662 42.80 -6.59 -28.36
N ASP A 663 41.71 -7.31 -28.66
CA ASP A 663 41.21 -7.45 -30.03
C ASP A 663 39.92 -6.65 -30.29
N ALA A 664 39.81 -6.05 -31.48
CA ALA A 664 38.57 -5.48 -32.00
C ALA A 664 37.99 -6.37 -33.11
N ASN A 665 36.90 -7.08 -32.79
CA ASN A 665 36.19 -7.98 -33.70
C ASN A 665 34.92 -7.32 -34.25
N LEU A 666 34.97 -6.87 -35.50
CA LEU A 666 33.90 -6.12 -36.14
C LEU A 666 33.28 -6.95 -37.26
N PHE A 667 32.05 -7.40 -37.07
CA PHE A 667 31.25 -8.10 -38.08
C PHE A 667 30.13 -7.17 -38.59
N VAL A 668 30.20 -6.79 -39.86
CA VAL A 668 29.33 -5.78 -40.47
C VAL A 668 28.65 -6.34 -41.74
N MET A 669 27.32 -6.45 -41.74
CA MET A 669 26.61 -7.16 -42.82
C MET A 669 26.26 -6.33 -44.06
N SER A 670 26.12 -5.00 -43.95
CA SER A 670 25.61 -4.17 -45.06
C SER A 670 26.54 -3.03 -45.47
N GLY A 671 27.16 -2.32 -44.53
CA GLY A 671 28.07 -1.22 -44.86
C GLY A 671 28.74 -0.58 -43.65
N MET A 672 29.90 0.04 -43.87
CA MET A 672 30.69 0.71 -42.84
C MET A 672 31.15 2.09 -43.36
N ASN A 673 31.02 3.11 -42.52
CA ASN A 673 31.60 4.42 -42.75
C ASN A 673 32.41 4.86 -41.52
N ASN A 674 33.73 4.73 -41.61
CA ASN A 674 34.65 5.14 -40.57
C ASN A 674 35.28 6.48 -40.92
N THR A 675 34.92 7.54 -40.19
CA THR A 675 35.68 8.81 -40.21
C THR A 675 36.33 9.11 -38.86
N GLY A 676 36.03 8.31 -37.84
CA GLY A 676 36.64 8.33 -36.51
C GLY A 676 37.86 7.43 -36.39
N ASP A 677 38.03 6.85 -35.21
CA ASP A 677 39.20 6.07 -34.84
C ASP A 677 38.82 4.69 -34.30
N ILE A 678 39.22 3.63 -34.99
CA ILE A 678 39.01 2.24 -34.59
C ILE A 678 40.40 1.65 -34.28
N ARG A 679 40.62 1.24 -33.03
CA ARG A 679 41.93 0.74 -32.58
C ARG A 679 41.83 -0.48 -31.68
N ALA A 680 42.86 -1.31 -31.77
CA ALA A 680 43.07 -2.45 -30.89
C ALA A 680 44.57 -2.54 -30.56
N GLU A 681 44.92 -2.80 -29.30
CA GLU A 681 46.32 -2.98 -28.88
C GLU A 681 46.92 -4.30 -29.41
N HIS A 682 46.08 -5.26 -29.80
CA HIS A 682 46.49 -6.48 -30.50
C HIS A 682 45.90 -6.51 -31.93
N ASP A 683 44.84 -7.27 -32.22
CA ASP A 683 44.34 -7.43 -33.58
C ASP A 683 43.06 -6.61 -33.86
N VAL A 684 42.96 -6.07 -35.07
CA VAL A 684 41.67 -5.60 -35.61
C VAL A 684 41.20 -6.61 -36.65
N ASN A 685 40.11 -7.33 -36.34
CA ASN A 685 39.45 -8.26 -37.23
C ASN A 685 38.18 -7.61 -37.80
N LEU A 686 38.24 -7.16 -39.05
CA LEU A 686 37.13 -6.51 -39.74
C LEU A 686 36.54 -7.44 -40.80
N ASN A 687 35.39 -8.05 -40.50
CA ASN A 687 34.64 -8.86 -41.43
C ASN A 687 33.43 -8.07 -41.96
N VAL A 688 33.43 -7.74 -43.25
CA VAL A 688 32.33 -7.05 -43.91
C VAL A 688 31.76 -7.92 -45.02
N MET A 689 30.46 -8.25 -44.92
CA MET A 689 29.77 -9.00 -45.95
C MET A 689 29.07 -8.06 -46.93
N GLY A 690 29.20 -8.32 -48.23
CA GLY A 690 28.43 -7.62 -49.25
C GLY A 690 27.00 -8.17 -49.38
N SER A 691 26.06 -7.32 -49.78
CA SER A 691 24.67 -7.74 -50.05
C SER A 691 24.58 -8.76 -51.20
N TYR A 692 23.68 -9.75 -51.08
CA TYR A 692 23.32 -10.66 -52.17
C TYR A 692 22.42 -9.95 -53.20
N GLY A 693 23.01 -9.17 -54.11
CA GLY A 693 22.28 -8.45 -55.17
C GLY A 693 23.16 -7.58 -56.08
N TYR A 694 22.54 -6.78 -56.96
CA TYR A 694 23.25 -5.87 -57.90
C TYR A 694 23.87 -4.63 -57.22
N SER A 695 23.57 -4.37 -55.94
CA SER A 695 24.18 -3.29 -55.16
C SER A 695 25.48 -3.77 -54.52
N ARG A 696 26.62 -3.31 -55.03
CA ARG A 696 27.92 -3.51 -54.37
C ARG A 696 27.95 -2.74 -53.06
N THR A 697 28.25 -3.42 -51.95
CA THR A 697 28.54 -2.78 -50.66
C THR A 697 29.84 -2.00 -50.77
N THR A 698 29.83 -0.75 -50.31
CA THR A 698 31.03 0.09 -50.20
C THR A 698 31.34 0.36 -48.74
N VAL A 699 32.59 0.10 -48.35
CA VAL A 699 33.15 0.51 -47.06
C VAL A 699 33.97 1.76 -47.28
N TYR A 700 33.69 2.80 -46.51
CA TYR A 700 34.46 4.04 -46.51
C TYR A 700 35.32 4.09 -45.26
N ASN A 701 36.65 4.19 -45.45
CA ASN A 701 37.58 4.55 -44.38
C ASN A 701 38.20 5.90 -44.72
N ASN A 702 37.71 6.95 -44.06
CA ASN A 702 38.27 8.30 -44.08
C ASN A 702 38.98 8.63 -42.75
N GLY A 703 38.80 7.79 -41.73
CA GLY A 703 39.38 7.91 -40.39
C GLY A 703 40.62 7.05 -40.21
N THR A 704 40.82 6.53 -39.01
CA THR A 704 41.90 5.57 -38.71
C THR A 704 41.33 4.20 -38.34
N ILE A 705 41.95 3.15 -38.86
CA ILE A 705 41.85 1.79 -38.33
C ILE A 705 43.28 1.32 -38.03
N ALA A 706 43.62 1.10 -36.77
CA ALA A 706 44.96 0.69 -36.37
C ALA A 706 44.97 -0.53 -35.45
N ALA A 707 45.87 -1.47 -35.72
CA ALA A 707 46.12 -2.65 -34.91
C ALA A 707 47.53 -2.63 -34.31
N GLY A 708 47.69 -2.95 -33.03
CA GLY A 708 49.00 -3.10 -32.39
C GLY A 708 49.75 -4.36 -32.82
N ASN A 709 49.07 -5.33 -33.44
CA ASN A 709 49.64 -6.53 -34.05
C ASN A 709 49.24 -6.64 -35.53
N THR A 710 48.06 -7.18 -35.85
CA THR A 710 47.62 -7.42 -37.23
C THR A 710 46.27 -6.75 -37.51
N LEU A 711 46.16 -6.06 -38.65
CA LEU A 711 44.88 -5.64 -39.21
C LEU A 711 44.44 -6.69 -40.23
N ASN A 712 43.43 -7.49 -39.90
CA ASN A 712 42.83 -8.50 -40.77
C ASN A 712 41.45 -8.04 -41.23
N ALA A 713 41.35 -7.55 -42.47
CA ALA A 713 40.08 -7.15 -43.07
C ALA A 713 39.64 -8.14 -44.15
N GLN A 714 38.57 -8.88 -43.88
CA GLN A 714 37.91 -9.78 -44.82
C GLN A 714 36.63 -9.13 -45.32
N MET A 715 36.59 -8.72 -46.58
CA MET A 715 35.47 -8.00 -47.16
C MET A 715 34.93 -8.69 -48.43
N ASP A 716 33.97 -9.60 -48.26
CA ASP A 716 33.45 -10.41 -49.36
C ASP A 716 32.51 -9.60 -50.27
N ARG A 717 32.86 -9.47 -51.57
CA ARG A 717 32.09 -8.70 -52.58
C ARG A 717 31.97 -7.20 -52.28
N VAL A 718 32.86 -6.66 -51.46
CA VAL A 718 32.87 -5.25 -51.01
C VAL A 718 33.92 -4.41 -51.75
N THR A 719 33.55 -3.18 -52.08
CA THR A 719 34.51 -2.13 -52.50
C THR A 719 35.00 -1.38 -51.25
N LEU A 720 36.31 -1.39 -50.99
CA LEU A 720 36.92 -0.57 -49.96
C LEU A 720 37.42 0.74 -50.57
N MET A 721 36.92 1.87 -50.08
CA MET A 721 37.42 3.21 -50.37
C MET A 721 38.21 3.72 -49.15
N ASN A 722 39.54 3.67 -49.23
CA ASN A 722 40.44 4.13 -48.19
C ASN A 722 41.03 5.50 -48.54
N ALA A 723 40.51 6.57 -47.94
CA ALA A 723 41.11 7.90 -47.96
C ALA A 723 41.80 8.25 -46.62
N GLY A 724 41.55 7.46 -45.58
CA GLY A 724 42.12 7.59 -44.23
C GLY A 724 43.38 6.76 -44.04
N THR A 725 43.54 6.20 -42.84
CA THR A 725 44.70 5.39 -42.43
C THR A 725 44.27 3.98 -42.07
N LEU A 726 44.96 2.98 -42.64
CA LEU A 726 44.92 1.58 -42.23
C LEU A 726 46.33 1.19 -41.81
N THR A 727 46.54 0.91 -40.52
CA THR A 727 47.88 0.63 -39.98
C THR A 727 47.93 -0.60 -39.11
N ALA A 728 49.07 -1.29 -39.12
CA ALA A 728 49.38 -2.32 -38.14
C ALA A 728 50.88 -2.36 -37.84
N ASN A 729 51.29 -2.93 -36.70
CA ASN A 729 52.72 -3.11 -36.43
C ASN A 729 53.31 -4.31 -37.18
N ASN A 730 52.64 -5.47 -37.18
CA ASN A 730 53.19 -6.71 -37.71
C ASN A 730 52.60 -7.11 -39.08
N GLY A 731 51.37 -6.72 -39.41
CA GLY A 731 50.80 -7.07 -40.70
C GLY A 731 49.49 -6.38 -41.04
N VAL A 732 49.33 -5.94 -42.28
CA VAL A 732 48.03 -5.54 -42.83
C VAL A 732 47.61 -6.56 -43.89
N ILE A 733 46.49 -7.24 -43.67
CA ILE A 733 45.91 -8.21 -44.59
C ILE A 733 44.52 -7.71 -45.01
N LEU A 734 44.37 -7.31 -46.27
CA LEU A 734 43.10 -6.83 -46.82
C LEU A 734 42.64 -7.76 -47.93
N SER A 735 41.52 -8.44 -47.74
CA SER A 735 40.85 -9.22 -48.78
C SER A 735 39.56 -8.51 -49.18
N THR A 736 39.49 -7.94 -50.39
CA THR A 736 38.33 -7.18 -50.86
C THR A 736 37.97 -7.53 -52.30
N ASN A 737 36.80 -7.08 -52.78
CA ASN A 737 36.48 -7.19 -54.20
C ASN A 737 37.18 -6.12 -55.02
N THR A 738 37.17 -4.87 -54.56
CA THR A 738 37.90 -3.75 -55.17
C THR A 738 38.48 -2.88 -54.07
N LEU A 739 39.72 -2.42 -54.23
CA LEU A 739 40.34 -1.44 -53.33
C LEU A 739 40.63 -0.14 -54.10
N SER A 740 40.10 0.98 -53.63
CA SER A 740 40.54 2.33 -54.02
C SER A 740 41.26 2.95 -52.82
N ASN A 741 42.55 3.20 -52.95
CA ASN A 741 43.38 3.79 -51.92
C ASN A 741 43.85 5.18 -52.34
N SER A 742 43.41 6.21 -51.63
CA SER A 742 43.91 7.59 -51.74
C SER A 742 44.55 8.08 -50.43
N GLY A 743 44.50 7.26 -49.37
CA GLY A 743 45.10 7.51 -48.05
C GLY A 743 46.35 6.67 -47.77
N VAL A 744 46.49 6.22 -46.53
CA VAL A 744 47.65 5.45 -46.03
C VAL A 744 47.23 4.01 -45.75
N ILE A 745 48.00 3.06 -46.27
CA ILE A 745 48.02 1.67 -45.85
C ILE A 745 49.46 1.35 -45.41
N ALA A 746 49.70 1.08 -44.13
CA ALA A 746 51.06 0.89 -43.66
C ALA A 746 51.20 -0.24 -42.63
N SER A 747 52.28 -1.00 -42.73
CA SER A 747 52.72 -1.96 -41.73
C SER A 747 54.22 -1.83 -41.50
N ALA A 748 54.70 -2.08 -40.28
CA ALA A 748 56.14 -2.28 -40.07
C ALA A 748 56.58 -3.71 -40.49
N GLY A 749 55.63 -4.65 -40.56
CA GLY A 749 55.79 -5.94 -41.24
C GLY A 749 55.15 -5.92 -42.64
N ASP A 750 54.58 -7.05 -43.06
CA ASP A 750 54.09 -7.20 -44.44
C ASP A 750 52.71 -6.53 -44.66
N VAL A 751 52.48 -6.08 -45.90
CA VAL A 751 51.17 -5.64 -46.39
C VAL A 751 50.71 -6.60 -47.49
N THR A 752 49.61 -7.31 -47.26
CA THR A 752 49.01 -8.26 -48.22
C THR A 752 47.64 -7.76 -48.67
N LEU A 753 47.50 -7.51 -49.98
CA LEU A 753 46.33 -6.93 -50.60
C LEU A 753 45.74 -7.90 -51.62
N ASN A 754 44.68 -8.60 -51.21
CA ASN A 754 43.98 -9.58 -52.02
C ASN A 754 42.71 -8.97 -52.62
N ASN A 755 42.78 -8.48 -53.87
CA ASN A 755 41.69 -7.72 -54.48
C ASN A 755 41.15 -8.41 -55.75
N ALA A 756 39.97 -9.03 -55.67
CA ALA A 756 39.45 -9.89 -56.74
C ALA A 756 39.28 -9.19 -58.10
N ASN A 757 38.82 -7.93 -58.12
CA ASN A 757 38.68 -7.09 -59.32
C ASN A 757 39.78 -6.03 -59.45
N GLY A 758 40.85 -6.15 -58.66
CA GLY A 758 41.98 -5.24 -58.69
C GLY A 758 41.92 -4.06 -57.73
N MET A 759 43.00 -3.29 -57.78
CA MET A 759 43.33 -2.19 -56.88
C MET A 759 43.64 -0.91 -57.67
N PHE A 760 43.16 0.22 -57.16
CA PHE A 760 43.51 1.56 -57.60
C PHE A 760 44.22 2.29 -56.45
N ASN A 761 45.53 2.45 -56.54
CA ASN A 761 46.28 3.34 -55.65
C ASN A 761 46.35 4.72 -56.32
N GLU A 762 45.50 5.65 -55.88
CA GLU A 762 45.35 6.99 -56.43
C GLU A 762 46.60 7.85 -56.19
N SER A 763 46.71 9.02 -56.83
CA SER A 763 47.93 9.84 -56.80
C SER A 763 48.37 10.30 -55.41
N THR A 764 47.46 10.36 -54.45
CA THR A 764 47.73 10.68 -53.04
C THR A 764 47.92 9.45 -52.16
N GLY A 765 47.62 8.26 -52.67
CA GLY A 765 47.68 7.00 -51.94
C GLY A 765 49.11 6.55 -51.64
N THR A 766 49.33 6.09 -50.42
CA THR A 766 50.59 5.50 -49.97
C THR A 766 50.36 4.10 -49.42
N ILE A 767 51.23 3.16 -49.82
CA ILE A 767 51.23 1.78 -49.33
C ILE A 767 52.67 1.48 -48.88
N THR A 768 52.87 1.13 -47.60
CA THR A 768 54.21 0.84 -47.05
C THR A 768 54.20 -0.44 -46.23
N GLY A 769 55.15 -1.34 -46.50
CA GLY A 769 55.35 -2.55 -45.71
C GLY A 769 56.79 -3.03 -45.82
N ASP A 770 57.20 -4.00 -44.99
CA ASP A 770 58.46 -4.73 -45.17
C ASP A 770 58.49 -5.37 -46.57
N HIS A 771 57.45 -6.18 -46.86
CA HIS A 771 57.04 -6.55 -48.21
C HIS A 771 55.61 -6.09 -48.49
N VAL A 772 55.32 -5.81 -49.76
CA VAL A 772 53.97 -5.50 -50.24
C VAL A 772 53.56 -6.53 -51.29
N TYR A 773 52.57 -7.36 -50.96
CA TYR A 773 51.99 -8.39 -51.82
C TYR A 773 50.64 -7.91 -52.34
N THR A 774 50.40 -8.04 -53.65
CA THR A 774 49.13 -7.66 -54.28
C THR A 774 48.65 -8.76 -55.22
N THR A 775 47.36 -9.06 -55.23
CA THR A 775 46.74 -9.94 -56.24
C THR A 775 45.69 -9.18 -57.05
N GLY A 776 45.50 -9.61 -58.32
CA GLY A 776 44.62 -8.92 -59.28
C GLY A 776 45.32 -7.81 -60.07
N ASN A 777 44.55 -7.03 -60.84
CA ASN A 777 45.08 -5.89 -61.60
C ASN A 777 45.42 -4.73 -60.66
N VAL A 778 46.65 -4.22 -60.71
CA VAL A 778 47.09 -3.05 -59.92
C VAL A 778 47.22 -1.84 -60.82
N ASN A 779 46.44 -0.80 -60.54
CA ASN A 779 46.60 0.54 -61.13
C ASN A 779 47.18 1.47 -60.07
N ASN A 780 48.47 1.79 -60.21
CA ASN A 780 49.19 2.61 -59.24
C ASN A 780 49.54 3.98 -59.85
N MET A 781 48.94 5.03 -59.30
CA MET A 781 49.31 6.43 -59.51
C MET A 781 49.97 7.06 -58.28
N GLY A 782 49.90 6.40 -57.11
CA GLY A 782 50.50 6.82 -55.86
C GLY A 782 51.86 6.17 -55.56
N VAL A 783 52.22 6.09 -54.28
CA VAL A 783 53.51 5.55 -53.81
C VAL A 783 53.31 4.18 -53.15
N ILE A 784 54.10 3.20 -53.59
CA ILE A 784 54.25 1.90 -52.93
C ILE A 784 55.70 1.76 -52.49
N THR A 785 55.94 1.61 -51.18
CA THR A 785 57.27 1.53 -50.57
C THR A 785 57.45 0.19 -49.89
N GLN A 786 58.50 -0.54 -50.26
CA GLN A 786 58.96 -1.72 -49.54
C GLN A 786 60.17 -1.32 -48.69
N THR A 787 60.12 -1.56 -47.38
CA THR A 787 61.18 -1.17 -46.44
C THR A 787 62.15 -2.30 -46.09
N GLY A 788 61.82 -3.54 -46.49
CA GLY A 788 62.70 -4.69 -46.32
C GLY A 788 63.97 -4.59 -47.18
N SER A 789 65.09 -5.10 -46.66
CA SER A 789 66.35 -5.13 -47.41
C SER A 789 66.25 -6.08 -48.59
N THR A 790 66.51 -5.58 -49.80
CA THR A 790 66.55 -6.36 -51.04
C THR A 790 67.47 -7.57 -50.92
N ASN A 791 66.91 -8.77 -51.02
CA ASN A 791 67.61 -9.89 -51.65
C ASN A 791 66.85 -10.22 -52.93
N GLN A 792 67.47 -9.92 -54.06
CA GLN A 792 67.09 -10.46 -55.36
C GLN A 792 67.12 -11.99 -55.25
N ASP A 793 65.98 -12.65 -55.43
CA ASP A 793 65.84 -13.64 -56.50
C ASP A 793 64.37 -13.85 -56.86
N ASP A 794 64.16 -14.21 -58.11
CA ASP A 794 63.03 -14.06 -58.99
C ASP A 794 61.88 -15.09 -58.82
N GLY A 795 60.64 -14.60 -58.91
CA GLY A 795 59.45 -15.46 -58.82
C GLY A 795 58.12 -14.79 -59.17
N ALA A 796 58.07 -14.02 -60.26
CA ALA A 796 56.88 -13.66 -61.05
C ALA A 796 55.61 -13.16 -60.31
N ASN A 797 55.46 -11.84 -60.15
CA ASN A 797 54.53 -10.99 -60.93
C ASN A 797 54.57 -9.53 -60.42
N THR A 798 55.48 -8.72 -60.95
CA THR A 798 55.36 -7.25 -60.91
C THR A 798 55.70 -6.71 -62.30
N PRO A 799 54.76 -6.05 -63.00
CA PRO A 799 55.11 -5.19 -64.11
C PRO A 799 55.85 -3.97 -63.57
N ASP A 800 57.07 -3.79 -64.08
CA ASP A 800 58.00 -2.68 -63.88
C ASP A 800 57.30 -1.32 -64.01
N ASN A 801 57.28 -0.54 -62.92
CA ASN A 801 56.76 0.83 -62.88
C ASN A 801 57.88 1.81 -63.24
N ASN A 802 58.13 1.95 -64.54
CA ASN A 802 58.88 3.08 -65.07
C ASN A 802 58.41 3.37 -66.50
N ASN A 803 57.47 4.31 -66.66
CA ASN A 803 57.46 5.12 -67.87
C ASN A 803 56.84 6.51 -67.64
N THR A 804 57.67 7.46 -67.26
CA THR A 804 57.52 8.84 -67.70
C THR A 804 57.98 8.91 -69.17
N ASP A 805 57.07 9.12 -70.11
CA ASP A 805 57.47 9.83 -71.33
C ASP A 805 56.37 10.76 -71.85
N ASN A 806 56.82 11.97 -72.16
CA ASN A 806 56.05 13.15 -72.51
C ASN A 806 56.39 13.49 -73.95
N GLY A 807 55.41 13.36 -74.85
CA GLY A 807 55.31 14.23 -76.02
C GLY A 807 55.80 13.70 -77.37
N SER A 808 54.89 13.91 -78.33
CA SER A 808 55.16 14.39 -79.69
C SER A 808 55.48 13.40 -80.81
N SER A 809 54.69 13.55 -81.89
CA SER A 809 55.05 13.29 -83.30
C SER A 809 55.05 11.80 -83.70
N THR A 810 54.49 11.30 -84.81
CA THR A 810 53.84 11.85 -86.01
C THR A 810 53.36 10.64 -86.83
N ASN A 811 52.18 10.75 -87.43
CA ASN A 811 51.78 10.37 -88.79
C ASN A 811 52.11 8.99 -89.44
N ASN A 812 51.11 8.57 -90.24
CA ASN A 812 51.05 7.51 -91.27
C ASN A 812 50.87 6.07 -90.75
N GLY A 813 49.90 5.27 -91.19
CA GLY A 813 48.99 5.34 -92.34
C GLY A 813 48.88 3.94 -92.98
N GLY A 814 47.67 3.53 -93.40
CA GLY A 814 47.43 2.33 -94.23
C GLY A 814 46.85 1.13 -93.44
N ASN A 815 45.55 0.81 -93.47
CA ASN A 815 44.68 0.29 -94.55
C ASN A 815 44.67 -1.25 -94.65
N THR A 816 43.44 -1.74 -94.90
CA THR A 816 42.92 -3.03 -95.39
C THR A 816 42.64 -4.19 -94.45
N ASP A 817 41.33 -4.42 -94.38
CA ASP A 817 40.53 -5.60 -94.07
C ASP A 817 40.90 -6.91 -94.80
N GLU A 818 40.36 -7.98 -94.20
CA GLU A 818 39.83 -9.21 -94.79
C GLU A 818 40.76 -10.38 -95.19
N GLY A 819 40.49 -11.54 -94.57
CA GLY A 819 40.35 -12.78 -95.33
C GLY A 819 40.89 -14.08 -94.72
N GLY A 820 40.00 -14.89 -94.12
CA GLY A 820 39.99 -16.37 -94.18
C GLY A 820 41.01 -17.13 -93.33
N SER A 821 40.64 -17.60 -92.13
CA SER A 821 39.95 -18.89 -91.87
C SER A 821 40.82 -20.14 -92.12
N ALA A 822 41.32 -20.70 -91.01
CA ALA A 822 41.45 -22.15 -90.84
C ALA A 822 40.61 -22.52 -89.61
N ASN A 823 39.49 -23.19 -89.87
CA ASN A 823 38.53 -23.64 -88.88
C ASN A 823 38.47 -25.18 -88.92
N ASN A 824 38.31 -25.75 -87.72
CA ASN A 824 37.58 -26.96 -87.37
C ASN A 824 38.23 -28.37 -87.42
N GLY A 825 38.02 -29.09 -86.31
CA GLY A 825 37.54 -30.48 -86.36
C GLY A 825 38.15 -31.46 -85.35
N GLY A 826 37.47 -31.69 -84.22
CA GLY A 826 37.82 -32.78 -83.29
C GLY A 826 36.93 -32.89 -82.04
N ASN A 827 35.61 -32.93 -82.20
CA ASN A 827 34.62 -33.27 -81.18
C ASN A 827 34.46 -34.80 -81.08
N THR A 828 34.55 -35.44 -79.91
CA THR A 828 33.57 -36.45 -79.40
C THR A 828 33.87 -36.87 -77.95
N VAL A 829 32.94 -36.54 -77.03
CA VAL A 829 32.27 -37.36 -75.98
C VAL A 829 33.04 -38.47 -75.25
N ILE A 830 32.99 -38.46 -73.90
CA ILE A 830 32.50 -39.47 -72.91
C ILE A 830 32.60 -38.80 -71.52
N GLN A 831 31.69 -38.82 -70.53
CA GLN A 831 30.27 -39.18 -70.38
C GLN A 831 29.80 -38.51 -69.06
N PRO A 832 28.49 -38.24 -68.93
CA PRO A 832 27.84 -37.91 -67.67
C PRO A 832 27.61 -39.19 -66.83
N ASN A 833 27.77 -39.10 -65.51
CA ASN A 833 27.08 -39.92 -64.52
C ASN A 833 27.30 -39.29 -63.13
N GLY A 834 26.28 -38.88 -62.38
CA GLY A 834 24.86 -39.02 -62.66
C GLY A 834 24.01 -38.13 -61.78
N THR A 835 22.85 -37.77 -62.33
CA THR A 835 21.60 -37.92 -61.58
C THR A 835 21.57 -39.29 -60.94
N PRO A 836 21.23 -39.42 -59.65
CA PRO A 836 20.66 -40.66 -59.18
C PRO A 836 19.32 -40.85 -59.91
N GLU A 837 19.27 -41.82 -60.83
CA GLU A 837 18.03 -42.55 -61.06
C GLU A 837 17.67 -43.24 -59.75
N GLY A 838 16.67 -42.67 -59.09
CA GLY A 838 16.11 -43.19 -57.86
C GLY A 838 15.13 -42.19 -57.28
N ASN A 839 14.11 -41.77 -58.01
CA ASN A 839 12.99 -40.92 -57.52
C ASN A 839 13.39 -39.83 -56.48
N GLY A 840 14.50 -39.12 -56.68
CA GLY A 840 15.03 -38.16 -55.70
C GLY A 840 15.05 -36.72 -56.21
N VAL A 841 15.00 -35.75 -55.29
CA VAL A 841 14.94 -34.31 -55.62
C VAL A 841 16.00 -33.51 -54.89
N TRP A 842 16.49 -32.47 -55.58
CA TRP A 842 17.60 -31.63 -55.15
C TRP A 842 17.09 -30.32 -54.57
N GLU A 843 17.36 -30.07 -53.30
CA GLU A 843 16.98 -28.85 -52.58
C GLU A 843 18.06 -28.49 -51.55
N ASP A 844 18.41 -27.21 -51.43
CA ASP A 844 19.46 -26.68 -50.54
C ASP A 844 20.81 -27.43 -50.60
N GLY A 845 21.19 -27.87 -51.81
CA GLY A 845 22.48 -28.52 -52.05
C GLY A 845 22.55 -30.02 -51.75
N VAL A 846 21.45 -30.65 -51.31
CA VAL A 846 21.37 -32.08 -50.97
C VAL A 846 20.31 -32.78 -51.83
N VAL A 847 20.53 -34.05 -52.20
CA VAL A 847 19.55 -34.89 -52.92
C VAL A 847 18.82 -35.78 -51.91
N TYR A 848 17.48 -35.75 -51.93
CA TYR A 848 16.62 -36.55 -51.04
C TYR A 848 15.87 -37.64 -51.82
N HIS A 849 15.86 -38.88 -51.30
CA HIS A 849 15.17 -40.06 -51.82
C HIS A 849 14.06 -40.54 -50.86
N PRO A 850 13.08 -41.35 -51.32
CA PRO A 850 12.16 -42.05 -50.42
C PRO A 850 12.94 -42.91 -49.43
N GLY A 851 12.81 -42.60 -48.13
CA GLY A 851 13.59 -43.17 -47.03
C GLY A 851 14.53 -42.19 -46.32
N ASP A 852 14.84 -41.04 -46.93
CA ASP A 852 15.75 -40.02 -46.36
C ASP A 852 15.04 -39.09 -45.37
N LEU A 853 15.81 -38.40 -44.51
CA LEU A 853 15.31 -37.44 -43.53
C LEU A 853 15.31 -36.02 -44.10
N TYR A 854 14.13 -35.44 -44.29
CA TYR A 854 13.93 -34.06 -44.74
C TYR A 854 13.27 -33.25 -43.62
N TYR A 855 13.95 -32.22 -43.10
CA TYR A 855 13.57 -31.47 -41.87
C TYR A 855 13.17 -32.37 -40.68
N GLY A 856 13.83 -33.53 -40.52
CA GLY A 856 13.62 -34.44 -39.40
C GLY A 856 12.54 -35.52 -39.59
N TYR A 857 11.86 -35.58 -40.75
CA TYR A 857 10.84 -36.60 -41.07
C TYR A 857 11.25 -37.48 -42.26
N VAL A 858 10.86 -38.76 -42.25
CA VAL A 858 11.21 -39.72 -43.30
C VAL A 858 10.35 -39.48 -44.54
N VAL A 859 11.00 -39.25 -45.68
CA VAL A 859 10.36 -39.09 -47.00
C VAL A 859 9.74 -40.43 -47.42
N GLN A 860 8.43 -40.45 -47.69
CA GLN A 860 7.73 -41.66 -48.11
C GLN A 860 7.65 -41.81 -49.63
N ASP A 861 7.38 -40.71 -50.34
CA ASP A 861 7.27 -40.72 -51.79
C ASP A 861 7.53 -39.33 -52.38
N ILE A 862 7.88 -39.29 -53.66
CA ILE A 862 8.20 -38.06 -54.40
C ILE A 862 7.42 -38.07 -55.71
N VAL A 863 6.57 -37.06 -55.90
CA VAL A 863 5.69 -36.95 -57.07
C VAL A 863 6.13 -35.79 -57.96
N TYR A 864 6.36 -36.11 -59.24
CA TYR A 864 6.78 -35.15 -60.27
C TYR A 864 5.61 -34.72 -61.17
N TYR A 865 5.55 -33.44 -61.49
CA TYR A 865 4.58 -32.88 -62.44
C TYR A 865 5.23 -31.81 -63.34
N PRO A 866 4.62 -31.47 -64.49
CA PRO A 866 5.23 -30.51 -65.42
C PRO A 866 5.41 -29.14 -64.75
N GLY A 867 6.66 -28.76 -64.46
CA GLY A 867 7.02 -27.48 -63.83
C GLY A 867 7.52 -27.55 -62.38
N GLY A 868 7.56 -28.73 -61.74
CA GLY A 868 8.10 -28.87 -60.37
C GLY A 868 7.92 -30.26 -59.74
N TYR A 869 8.12 -30.35 -58.43
CA TYR A 869 7.98 -31.58 -57.63
C TYR A 869 7.35 -31.30 -56.25
N ALA A 870 6.85 -32.35 -55.58
CA ALA A 870 6.44 -32.31 -54.17
C ALA A 870 7.00 -33.53 -53.41
N ILE A 871 7.50 -33.29 -52.19
CA ILE A 871 8.02 -34.31 -51.26
C ILE A 871 6.94 -34.63 -50.22
N TYR A 872 6.54 -35.89 -50.10
CA TYR A 872 5.59 -36.35 -49.07
C TYR A 872 6.35 -37.05 -47.94
N THR A 873 6.24 -36.52 -46.72
CA THR A 873 6.84 -37.09 -45.50
C THR A 873 5.78 -37.75 -44.62
N ALA A 874 6.14 -38.83 -43.93
CA ALA A 874 5.28 -39.38 -42.88
C ALA A 874 5.50 -38.61 -41.57
N ILE A 875 4.39 -38.25 -40.90
CA ILE A 875 4.43 -37.70 -39.54
C ILE A 875 4.68 -38.85 -38.54
#